data_AF-A0A6N2LNY0-F1
#
_entry.id   AF-A0A6N2LNY0-F1
#
_cell.length_a   1.000
_cell.length_b   1.000
_cell.length_c   1.000
_cell.angle_alpha   90.00
_cell.angle_beta   90.00
_cell.angle_gamma   90.00
#
_symmetry.space_group_name_H-M   'P 1'
#
loop_
_entity.id
_entity.type
_entity.pdbx_description
1 polymer ?
#
loop_
_entity_poly.entity_id
_entity_poly.type
_entity_poly.pdbx_seq_one_letter_code
_entity_poly.pdbx_strand_id
1 'polypeptide(L)'
;MTRAWIGAALAAGLLFISCWSSTMGAEEYVLYKDPRQPVDKRVKDLLQRMTLEEKIGQMVQLERANMTAEIMRKYHIGSLLSGGGSVPADRASPRQWVDMVNTFQKGSLSTRLGIPMIYGIDAVHGHNNVYKATIFPHNVGLGKIGAATALEVRATGIPYAFAPCIAVCRDPRWGRCYESYSEDHKIVQMMTEIIPGLQGDVPANFQRGTPFVSGKDKVAACAKHFVGDGGTVKGINENNTIVTQNELYSIHMPAYLNSLDKGVATVMVSYSSINGGIDRITSPPHKNYSYSILKSVNAGVDMVMVPYNYTEFINGLTDLVNKKAVRIQRIDDAVKRILRVKFAMGLFENPLADYSFADKLGCKEHREVAREAVRKSLVLLKNGKSAKSPVVPLPKKASKILVAGTHADNLGYQCGGWTIKWQGQEGNNLTAGTTILKGIQAAVDPTTKIVFKENPDTKYVKSQGFSHAIVVVGELPYAETAGDNLNLTLPYPGPEIINNVCGAVKCVVVIVSGRPLVIESYVPKIDALVAAWLPGSEGRGVADVLFGDHGFTGKLARTWFKRVDQLPMNAMARILMKMMGIMLWLMVLVAMAVGEDVKYKDPKQPVGVRIKDLIRRMTLEEKIGQMVQIDRLSASPDIMQTYSIGSVLSGGGSEPLPKASAEDWVNMINEFQNGSLSSRLGIPMIYGIDAVHGHNNRIGSATALEVRATGIPYVFAPCIAVCKDPRWGRCYESYSEDHKLVEAMTEIIPGLQGDIPAKSRKGVPYVGGKKKVAACAKHFVGDGGTTKGINEDNTVIDKHGLFSIHMPAYSDSIIKGVSTVMVSYSSWNGEKMHANRELITGYLKHTLKFKGFVISDWQGIDKITSPPHANYSYSVQASIQAGIDMVMLPFNHTEFIDDLTYLVKSNVIPMDRIDDAVRRILLVKFNLGLFENPLADFSLVNELGSKAHRDLAREAVRKSLVLLKNGKNKTDPLLPLPRKVSKILVAGTHADNLGYQCGGWTIHWQGFSGNEFTSGTTILGAIKSTVDPSTEVVFQENPDSQFIKDNHFAYAIVVVGEPPYAETAGDSMDLKMIDPGPSVISNVCEAVKCVVVVISGRPLVIEPYLSSIDALVAAWLPGTEGQGVTDALFGDHGFTGKLPRTWFKTVDQLPMNVGDRHYDPLFPFNFGLKTNSAPDFVGRSTSSGITGRPYAFLLMISVKPHVVSYRQEGDFKSNEHDLFAD
;
A
#
# COMPACT_ATOMS: atom_id res chain seq x y z
N MET A 1 103.85 -26.65 -39.96
CA MET A 1 102.49 -26.91 -40.49
C MET A 1 101.52 -26.02 -39.71
N THR A 2 100.89 -24.97 -40.24
CA THR A 2 99.94 -24.84 -41.39
C THR A 2 98.48 -25.17 -41.03
N ARG A 3 97.60 -24.16 -41.15
CA ARG A 3 96.13 -24.23 -41.26
C ARG A 3 95.38 -25.09 -40.22
N ALA A 4 95.05 -24.50 -39.07
CA ALA A 4 93.98 -25.01 -38.18
C ALA A 4 93.29 -23.92 -37.31
N TRP A 5 94.02 -22.90 -36.84
CA TRP A 5 93.58 -22.06 -35.70
C TRP A 5 92.97 -20.67 -36.02
N ILE A 6 92.74 -20.32 -37.28
CA ILE A 6 92.19 -18.99 -37.65
C ILE A 6 90.65 -18.94 -37.58
N GLY A 7 89.97 -20.09 -37.53
CA GLY A 7 88.49 -20.15 -37.48
C GLY A 7 87.85 -19.64 -36.19
N ALA A 8 88.56 -19.69 -35.05
CA ALA A 8 87.98 -19.36 -33.75
C ALA A 8 87.89 -17.84 -33.46
N ALA A 9 88.85 -17.05 -33.96
CA ALA A 9 88.94 -15.62 -33.63
C ALA A 9 87.83 -14.77 -34.27
N LEU A 10 87.37 -15.13 -35.48
CA LEU A 10 86.32 -14.40 -36.20
C LEU A 10 84.92 -14.60 -35.58
N ALA A 11 84.68 -15.72 -34.89
CA ALA A 11 83.42 -15.97 -34.20
C ALA A 11 83.25 -15.07 -32.95
N ALA A 12 84.33 -14.86 -32.19
CA ALA A 12 84.29 -14.03 -30.98
C ALA A 12 84.06 -12.54 -31.27
N GLY A 13 84.66 -12.01 -32.34
CA GLY A 13 84.52 -10.60 -32.72
C GLY A 13 83.10 -10.19 -33.13
N LEU A 14 82.39 -11.08 -33.85
CA LEU A 14 81.00 -10.84 -34.25
C LEU A 14 80.02 -10.94 -33.08
N LEU A 15 80.23 -11.90 -32.16
CA LEU A 15 79.37 -12.08 -30.98
C LEU A 15 79.39 -10.88 -30.03
N PHE A 16 80.50 -10.15 -29.91
CA PHE A 16 80.57 -8.96 -29.06
C PHE A 16 79.84 -7.73 -29.63
N ILE A 17 79.62 -7.65 -30.95
CA ILE A 17 78.86 -6.54 -31.57
C ILE A 17 77.35 -6.85 -31.58
N SER A 18 76.94 -8.12 -31.68
CA SER A 18 75.52 -8.52 -31.53
C SER A 18 74.98 -8.40 -30.10
N CYS A 19 75.84 -8.37 -29.09
CA CYS A 19 75.45 -8.31 -27.67
C CYS A 19 75.32 -6.88 -27.11
N TRP A 20 75.46 -5.83 -27.94
CA TRP A 20 75.29 -4.43 -27.53
C TRP A 20 74.28 -3.65 -28.39
N SER A 21 73.33 -4.37 -29.01
CA SER A 21 72.20 -3.80 -29.75
C SER A 21 70.86 -4.50 -29.47
N SER A 22 70.82 -5.39 -28.48
CA SER A 22 69.73 -6.35 -28.24
C SER A 22 69.01 -6.17 -26.88
N THR A 23 69.25 -5.06 -26.16
CA THR A 23 68.62 -4.75 -24.86
C THR A 23 67.98 -3.35 -24.78
N MET A 24 67.53 -2.80 -25.91
CA MET A 24 66.49 -1.76 -25.91
C MET A 24 65.25 -2.31 -26.62
N GLY A 25 64.37 -2.95 -25.85
CA GLY A 25 63.02 -3.24 -26.31
C GLY A 25 62.29 -1.93 -26.53
N ALA A 26 62.05 -1.55 -27.78
CA ALA A 26 61.27 -0.38 -28.11
C ALA A 26 59.84 -0.57 -27.58
N GLU A 27 59.39 0.30 -26.67
CA GLU A 27 57.99 0.31 -26.26
C GLU A 27 57.12 0.55 -27.50
N GLU A 28 56.23 -0.39 -27.81
CA GLU A 28 55.28 -0.28 -28.92
C GLU A 28 54.48 1.02 -28.76
N TYR A 29 54.49 1.90 -29.76
CA TYR A 29 53.85 3.22 -29.65
C TYR A 29 52.34 3.10 -29.44
N VAL A 30 51.89 3.26 -28.19
CA VAL A 30 50.49 3.16 -27.79
C VAL A 30 49.80 4.52 -27.99
N LEU A 31 49.17 4.70 -29.16
CA LEU A 31 48.56 5.97 -29.56
C LEU A 31 47.56 6.52 -28.53
N TYR A 32 46.74 5.69 -27.87
CA TYR A 32 45.80 6.17 -26.85
C TYR A 32 46.48 6.76 -25.61
N LYS A 33 47.73 6.41 -25.32
CA LYS A 33 48.50 6.98 -24.20
C LYS A 33 49.18 8.32 -24.52
N ASP A 34 49.28 8.71 -25.80
CA ASP A 34 49.94 9.96 -26.21
C ASP A 34 49.00 11.18 -26.04
N PRO A 35 49.23 12.08 -25.06
CA PRO A 35 48.35 13.21 -24.78
C PRO A 35 48.36 14.28 -25.89
N ARG A 36 49.31 14.21 -26.84
CA ARG A 36 49.40 15.14 -27.98
C ARG A 36 48.43 14.77 -29.11
N GLN A 37 47.85 13.57 -29.07
CA GLN A 37 46.92 13.12 -30.10
C GLN A 37 45.47 13.56 -29.79
N PRO A 38 44.67 13.92 -30.80
CA PRO A 38 43.25 14.24 -30.61
C PRO A 38 42.50 13.11 -29.91
N VAL A 39 41.66 13.44 -28.92
CA VAL A 39 40.91 12.49 -28.09
C VAL A 39 40.17 11.43 -28.92
N ASP A 40 39.55 11.81 -30.04
CA ASP A 40 38.84 10.84 -30.90
C ASP A 40 39.76 9.83 -31.61
N LYS A 41 41.04 10.16 -31.86
CA LYS A 41 42.04 9.16 -32.31
C LYS A 41 42.41 8.23 -31.16
N ARG A 42 42.62 8.77 -29.96
CA ARG A 42 42.99 8.01 -28.75
C ARG A 42 41.90 7.03 -28.34
N VAL A 43 40.64 7.47 -28.33
CA VAL A 43 39.47 6.63 -28.07
C VAL A 43 39.33 5.54 -29.14
N LYS A 44 39.58 5.85 -30.43
CA LYS A 44 39.53 4.85 -31.50
C LYS A 44 40.60 3.76 -31.33
N ASP A 45 41.86 4.14 -31.10
CA ASP A 45 42.97 3.20 -30.86
C ASP A 45 42.70 2.31 -29.63
N LEU A 46 42.24 2.89 -28.52
CA LEU A 46 41.88 2.13 -27.33
C LEU A 46 40.75 1.14 -27.58
N LEU A 47 39.65 1.59 -28.21
CA LEU A 47 38.47 0.76 -28.48
C LEU A 47 38.77 -0.40 -29.46
N GLN A 48 39.78 -0.25 -30.32
CA GLN A 48 40.29 -1.31 -31.20
C GLN A 48 41.18 -2.34 -30.45
N ARG A 49 41.80 -1.96 -29.32
CA ARG A 49 42.63 -2.84 -28.49
C ARG A 49 41.85 -3.61 -27.41
N MET A 50 40.58 -3.27 -27.18
CA MET A 50 39.72 -3.85 -26.13
C MET A 50 38.96 -5.11 -26.56
N THR A 51 38.92 -6.12 -25.68
CA THR A 51 38.04 -7.30 -25.79
C THR A 51 36.57 -6.95 -25.51
N LEU A 52 35.65 -7.90 -25.73
CA LEU A 52 34.24 -7.73 -25.34
C LEU A 52 34.08 -7.59 -23.82
N GLU A 53 34.83 -8.35 -23.03
CA GLU A 53 34.81 -8.29 -21.56
C GLU A 53 35.36 -6.96 -21.04
N GLU A 54 36.49 -6.48 -21.60
CA GLU A 54 37.02 -5.14 -21.30
C GLU A 54 35.98 -4.06 -21.64
N LYS A 55 35.24 -4.19 -22.75
CA LYS A 55 34.18 -3.25 -23.15
C LYS A 55 32.96 -3.28 -22.23
N ILE A 56 32.42 -4.46 -21.92
CA ILE A 56 31.26 -4.61 -21.03
C ILE A 56 31.61 -4.16 -19.61
N GLY A 57 32.82 -4.45 -19.12
CA GLY A 57 33.32 -3.94 -17.85
C GLY A 57 33.27 -2.42 -17.77
N GLN A 58 33.63 -1.69 -18.86
CA GLN A 58 33.54 -0.23 -18.89
C GLN A 58 32.10 0.32 -18.76
N MET A 59 31.07 -0.46 -19.11
CA MET A 59 29.66 -0.06 -18.96
C MET A 59 29.10 -0.29 -17.54
N VAL A 60 29.86 -0.90 -16.63
CA VAL A 60 29.42 -1.22 -15.26
C VAL A 60 29.78 -0.10 -14.28
N GLN A 61 28.80 0.33 -13.47
CA GLN A 61 29.02 1.12 -12.26
C GLN A 61 28.61 0.34 -11.00
N LEU A 62 29.49 0.32 -10.00
CA LEU A 62 29.36 -0.51 -8.79
C LEU A 62 29.38 0.27 -7.46
N GLU A 63 28.78 -0.30 -6.41
CA GLU A 63 28.82 0.25 -5.06
C GLU A 63 30.14 -0.12 -4.37
N ARG A 64 30.80 0.86 -3.74
CA ARG A 64 32.15 0.71 -3.17
C ARG A 64 32.28 -0.28 -2.00
N ALA A 65 31.19 -0.68 -1.33
CA ALA A 65 31.22 -1.65 -0.24
C ALA A 65 31.38 -3.09 -0.74
N ASN A 66 30.98 -3.36 -1.99
CA ASN A 66 31.04 -4.68 -2.61
C ASN A 66 32.33 -4.89 -3.41
N MET A 67 33.38 -4.09 -3.16
CA MET A 67 34.49 -3.90 -4.08
C MET A 67 35.87 -4.07 -3.45
N THR A 68 36.81 -4.61 -4.25
CA THR A 68 38.24 -4.67 -3.96
C THR A 68 39.03 -4.21 -5.20
N ALA A 69 40.30 -3.81 -5.03
CA ALA A 69 41.17 -3.50 -6.16
C ALA A 69 41.36 -4.71 -7.12
N GLU A 70 41.20 -5.94 -6.63
CA GLU A 70 41.22 -7.14 -7.46
C GLU A 70 39.97 -7.29 -8.32
N ILE A 71 38.76 -7.02 -7.78
CA ILE A 71 37.52 -7.12 -8.56
C ILE A 71 37.50 -6.04 -9.66
N MET A 72 37.98 -4.83 -9.36
CA MET A 72 38.21 -3.77 -10.38
C MET A 72 39.10 -4.26 -11.53
N ARG A 73 40.23 -4.91 -11.20
CA ARG A 73 41.17 -5.51 -12.16
C ARG A 73 40.54 -6.64 -12.96
N LYS A 74 39.86 -7.58 -12.29
CA LYS A 74 39.37 -8.85 -12.85
C LYS A 74 38.21 -8.66 -13.82
N TYR A 75 37.31 -7.72 -13.56
CA TYR A 75 36.11 -7.48 -14.37
C TYR A 75 36.16 -6.16 -15.15
N HIS A 76 37.34 -5.53 -15.24
CA HIS A 76 37.59 -4.30 -16.02
C HIS A 76 36.57 -3.17 -15.73
N ILE A 77 36.20 -3.01 -14.45
CA ILE A 77 35.05 -2.19 -14.03
C ILE A 77 35.24 -0.72 -14.41
N GLY A 78 34.24 -0.17 -15.10
CA GLY A 78 34.27 1.18 -15.65
C GLY A 78 34.14 2.29 -14.62
N SER A 79 33.30 2.07 -13.59
CA SER A 79 33.02 3.08 -12.58
C SER A 79 32.63 2.51 -11.22
N LEU A 80 32.84 3.30 -10.17
CA LEU A 80 32.32 3.10 -8.82
C LEU A 80 31.44 4.28 -8.38
N LEU A 81 30.66 4.06 -7.32
CA LEU A 81 30.00 5.11 -6.56
C LEU A 81 30.03 4.84 -5.04
N SER A 82 29.82 5.90 -4.28
CA SER A 82 29.36 5.84 -2.88
C SER A 82 27.91 6.27 -2.80
N GLY A 83 27.00 5.36 -2.46
CA GLY A 83 25.61 5.71 -2.11
C GLY A 83 25.52 6.49 -0.79
N GLY A 84 24.34 7.01 -0.44
CA GLY A 84 24.12 7.70 0.84
C GLY A 84 24.47 6.81 2.04
N GLY A 85 25.35 7.27 2.93
CA GLY A 85 25.90 6.48 4.05
C GLY A 85 27.09 5.58 3.70
N SER A 86 27.44 5.45 2.41
CA SER A 86 28.53 4.58 1.95
C SER A 86 29.91 5.24 2.10
N VAL A 87 30.33 5.44 3.35
CA VAL A 87 31.60 6.09 3.74
C VAL A 87 32.70 5.05 4.04
N PRO A 88 34.00 5.30 3.79
CA PRO A 88 35.08 4.31 4.01
C PRO A 88 35.30 3.92 5.47
N ALA A 89 34.91 4.78 6.41
CA ALA A 89 34.87 4.54 7.85
C ALA A 89 33.90 5.56 8.50
N ASP A 90 33.42 5.31 9.73
CA ASP A 90 32.69 6.36 10.45
C ASP A 90 33.57 7.62 10.58
N ARG A 91 32.95 8.78 10.33
CA ARG A 91 33.60 10.11 10.37
C ARG A 91 34.89 10.22 9.54
N ALA A 92 35.01 9.41 8.47
CA ALA A 92 36.22 9.32 7.66
C ALA A 92 36.77 10.69 7.20
N SER A 93 38.07 10.88 7.39
CA SER A 93 38.82 12.05 6.94
C SER A 93 38.93 12.11 5.40
N PRO A 94 39.17 13.30 4.81
CA PRO A 94 39.44 13.43 3.37
C PRO A 94 40.55 12.49 2.88
N ARG A 95 41.58 12.29 3.70
CA ARG A 95 42.70 11.40 3.40
C ARG A 95 42.26 9.93 3.26
N GLN A 96 41.43 9.42 4.17
CA GLN A 96 40.91 8.04 4.07
C GLN A 96 40.05 7.83 2.82
N TRP A 97 39.31 8.85 2.38
CA TRP A 97 38.62 8.83 1.08
C TRP A 97 39.59 8.77 -0.09
N VAL A 98 40.59 9.67 -0.14
CA VAL A 98 41.60 9.69 -1.20
C VAL A 98 42.39 8.37 -1.26
N ASP A 99 42.76 7.81 -0.10
CA ASP A 99 43.45 6.52 0.00
C ASP A 99 42.58 5.34 -0.53
N MET A 100 41.28 5.31 -0.22
CA MET A 100 40.34 4.34 -0.78
C MET A 100 40.20 4.49 -2.31
N VAL A 101 39.93 5.71 -2.80
CA VAL A 101 39.76 5.98 -4.24
C VAL A 101 41.03 5.60 -5.00
N ASN A 102 42.21 5.98 -4.49
CA ASN A 102 43.50 5.60 -5.07
C ASN A 102 43.74 4.09 -5.06
N THR A 103 43.20 3.35 -4.10
CA THR A 103 43.32 1.88 -4.04
C THR A 103 42.52 1.20 -5.15
N PHE A 104 41.26 1.59 -5.35
CA PHE A 104 40.46 1.08 -6.48
C PHE A 104 40.98 1.56 -7.84
N GLN A 105 41.52 2.78 -7.91
CA GLN A 105 42.15 3.30 -9.12
C GLN A 105 43.35 2.45 -9.54
N LYS A 106 44.26 2.14 -8.60
CA LYS A 106 45.42 1.26 -8.84
C LYS A 106 45.00 -0.13 -9.32
N GLY A 107 43.89 -0.68 -8.79
CA GLY A 107 43.29 -1.91 -9.30
C GLY A 107 42.93 -1.82 -10.78
N SER A 108 42.23 -0.76 -11.17
CA SER A 108 41.83 -0.48 -12.57
C SER A 108 43.05 -0.30 -13.49
N LEU A 109 44.04 0.48 -13.05
CA LEU A 109 45.29 0.74 -13.77
C LEU A 109 46.18 -0.51 -13.92
N SER A 110 46.02 -1.52 -13.07
CA SER A 110 46.78 -2.79 -13.15
C SER A 110 46.29 -3.75 -14.24
N THR A 111 45.26 -3.36 -15.01
CA THR A 111 44.81 -4.09 -16.20
C THR A 111 45.77 -3.89 -17.38
N ARG A 112 45.76 -4.82 -18.34
CA ARG A 112 46.61 -4.78 -19.57
C ARG A 112 46.53 -3.45 -20.33
N LEU A 113 45.35 -2.82 -20.36
CA LEU A 113 45.12 -1.54 -21.03
C LEU A 113 45.16 -0.32 -20.09
N GLY A 114 45.38 -0.53 -18.78
CA GLY A 114 45.53 0.53 -17.79
C GLY A 114 44.38 1.54 -17.75
N ILE A 115 43.16 1.13 -18.05
CA ILE A 115 42.03 2.06 -18.22
C ILE A 115 41.60 2.58 -16.83
N PRO A 116 41.57 3.91 -16.60
CA PRO A 116 41.15 4.48 -15.32
C PRO A 116 39.66 4.24 -15.06
N MET A 117 39.26 4.06 -13.79
CA MET A 117 37.83 4.10 -13.42
C MET A 117 37.34 5.55 -13.29
N ILE A 118 36.01 5.74 -13.31
CA ILE A 118 35.34 6.94 -12.78
C ILE A 118 34.84 6.61 -11.37
N TYR A 119 34.98 7.52 -10.40
CA TYR A 119 34.31 7.41 -9.10
C TYR A 119 33.26 8.52 -8.97
N GLY A 120 32.01 8.19 -8.67
CA GLY A 120 30.89 9.13 -8.52
C GLY A 120 30.33 9.23 -7.10
N ILE A 121 29.64 10.33 -6.79
CA ILE A 121 28.91 10.51 -5.53
C ILE A 121 27.75 11.50 -5.68
N ASP A 122 26.70 11.34 -4.86
CA ASP A 122 25.62 12.32 -4.75
C ASP A 122 26.07 13.58 -4.01
N ALA A 123 26.17 14.67 -4.75
CA ALA A 123 26.52 16.01 -4.28
C ALA A 123 25.40 17.02 -4.60
N VAL A 124 24.18 16.66 -4.20
CA VAL A 124 22.91 17.32 -4.56
C VAL A 124 22.85 18.77 -4.05
N HIS A 125 23.45 19.05 -2.89
CA HIS A 125 23.41 20.35 -2.22
C HIS A 125 24.71 20.62 -1.43
N GLY A 126 25.86 20.36 -2.05
CA GLY A 126 27.17 20.29 -1.40
C GLY A 126 27.72 18.87 -1.41
N HIS A 127 28.80 18.59 -0.68
CA HIS A 127 29.37 17.23 -0.60
C HIS A 127 28.65 16.40 0.48
N ASN A 128 27.32 16.35 0.38
CA ASN A 128 26.39 16.04 1.47
C ASN A 128 26.56 14.67 2.14
N ASN A 129 27.20 13.70 1.47
CA ASN A 129 27.45 12.37 1.99
C ASN A 129 28.64 12.29 2.97
N VAL A 130 29.41 13.36 3.16
CA VAL A 130 30.70 13.34 3.86
C VAL A 130 30.69 14.13 5.17
N TYR A 131 31.21 13.51 6.23
CA TYR A 131 31.34 14.12 7.56
C TYR A 131 32.15 15.42 7.52
N LYS A 132 31.60 16.48 8.11
CA LYS A 132 32.08 17.88 8.07
C LYS A 132 31.95 18.63 6.74
N ALA A 133 31.41 18.04 5.66
CA ALA A 133 31.21 18.75 4.40
C ALA A 133 30.25 19.95 4.53
N THR A 134 30.52 21.04 3.81
CA THR A 134 29.62 22.19 3.75
C THR A 134 28.29 21.78 3.10
N ILE A 135 27.17 22.02 3.80
CA ILE A 135 25.83 21.70 3.31
C ILE A 135 25.11 23.00 2.95
N PHE A 136 24.60 23.09 1.73
CA PHE A 136 23.95 24.28 1.18
C PHE A 136 22.42 24.17 1.27
N PRO A 137 21.71 25.32 1.29
CA PRO A 137 20.25 25.34 1.30
C PRO A 137 19.66 24.79 -0.01
N HIS A 138 18.50 24.14 0.07
CA HIS A 138 17.79 23.64 -1.11
C HIS A 138 17.15 24.77 -1.95
N ASN A 139 16.70 24.42 -3.16
CA ASN A 139 16.06 25.32 -4.13
C ASN A 139 16.98 26.49 -4.60
N VAL A 140 16.45 27.73 -4.62
CA VAL A 140 16.97 28.86 -5.42
C VAL A 140 18.33 29.43 -4.95
N GLY A 141 18.84 29.02 -3.78
CA GLY A 141 20.18 29.41 -3.32
C GLY A 141 21.34 28.74 -4.07
N LEU A 142 21.09 27.61 -4.75
CA LEU A 142 22.12 26.68 -5.23
C LEU A 142 22.90 27.15 -6.47
N GLY A 143 22.41 28.15 -7.22
CA GLY A 143 22.98 28.54 -8.52
C GLY A 143 24.42 29.07 -8.50
N LYS A 144 25.02 29.27 -7.32
CA LYS A 144 26.42 29.71 -7.15
C LYS A 144 27.27 28.81 -6.24
N ILE A 145 26.79 27.61 -5.87
CA ILE A 145 27.52 26.71 -4.95
C ILE A 145 28.47 25.73 -5.67
N GLY A 146 28.40 25.63 -7.00
CA GLY A 146 29.07 24.59 -7.78
C GLY A 146 30.59 24.51 -7.57
N ALA A 147 31.27 25.66 -7.50
CA ALA A 147 32.73 25.70 -7.33
C ALA A 147 33.19 25.21 -5.95
N ALA A 148 32.46 25.56 -4.88
CA ALA A 148 32.72 25.03 -3.53
C ALA A 148 32.43 23.52 -3.48
N THR A 149 31.32 23.09 -4.09
CA THR A 149 30.92 21.68 -4.18
C THR A 149 31.98 20.84 -4.90
N ALA A 150 32.46 21.30 -6.06
CA ALA A 150 33.54 20.64 -6.79
C ALA A 150 34.80 20.48 -5.94
N LEU A 151 35.24 21.55 -5.27
CA LEU A 151 36.43 21.51 -4.42
C LEU A 151 36.28 20.55 -3.22
N GLU A 152 35.10 20.46 -2.60
CA GLU A 152 34.88 19.50 -1.51
C GLU A 152 34.77 18.04 -2.01
N VAL A 153 34.12 17.80 -3.15
CA VAL A 153 34.10 16.47 -3.78
C VAL A 153 35.53 16.05 -4.16
N ARG A 154 36.33 16.96 -4.73
CA ARG A 154 37.76 16.75 -5.02
C ARG A 154 38.63 16.59 -3.78
N ALA A 155 38.28 17.17 -2.63
CA ALA A 155 38.95 16.94 -1.34
C ALA A 155 38.92 15.46 -0.91
N THR A 156 37.90 14.71 -1.36
CA THR A 156 37.78 13.25 -1.17
C THR A 156 38.33 12.42 -2.34
N GLY A 157 38.96 13.07 -3.33
CA GLY A 157 39.53 12.42 -4.51
C GLY A 157 38.54 12.11 -5.64
N ILE A 158 37.25 12.31 -5.40
CA ILE A 158 36.16 11.92 -6.31
C ILE A 158 36.09 12.89 -7.50
N PRO A 159 36.12 12.43 -8.77
CA PRO A 159 36.10 13.31 -9.94
C PRO A 159 34.71 13.55 -10.55
N TYR A 160 33.63 12.91 -10.07
CA TYR A 160 32.30 12.96 -10.67
C TYR A 160 31.20 13.18 -9.61
N ALA A 161 30.28 14.12 -9.89
CA ALA A 161 29.15 14.46 -9.03
C ALA A 161 27.82 14.15 -9.72
N PHE A 162 26.91 13.46 -9.04
CA PHE A 162 25.54 13.20 -9.51
C PHE A 162 24.62 14.43 -9.30
N ALA A 163 25.04 15.59 -9.82
CA ALA A 163 24.35 16.88 -9.72
C ALA A 163 24.63 17.74 -10.97
N PRO A 164 23.70 18.64 -11.38
CA PRO A 164 22.46 19.03 -10.69
C PRO A 164 21.21 18.19 -11.03
N CYS A 165 20.27 18.17 -10.08
CA CYS A 165 18.89 17.78 -10.35
C CYS A 165 18.16 18.95 -11.03
N ILE A 166 17.74 18.75 -12.29
CA ILE A 166 17.11 19.77 -13.15
C ILE A 166 15.71 19.35 -13.61
N ALA A 167 15.06 18.48 -12.84
CA ALA A 167 13.64 18.23 -12.99
C ALA A 167 12.82 19.50 -12.73
N VAL A 168 11.79 19.76 -13.54
CA VAL A 168 10.79 20.80 -13.28
C VAL A 168 9.68 20.17 -12.44
N CYS A 169 9.66 20.44 -11.13
CA CYS A 169 8.64 19.87 -10.24
C CYS A 169 7.32 20.63 -10.38
N ARG A 170 6.31 19.95 -10.94
CA ARG A 170 4.97 20.48 -11.26
C ARG A 170 3.96 20.27 -10.13
N ASP A 171 4.23 19.33 -9.22
CA ASP A 171 3.40 19.00 -8.06
C ASP A 171 4.29 18.87 -6.81
N PRO A 172 4.15 19.72 -5.79
CA PRO A 172 5.03 19.71 -4.62
C PRO A 172 4.87 18.46 -3.74
N ARG A 173 3.84 17.62 -3.95
CA ARG A 173 3.68 16.35 -3.23
C ARG A 173 4.85 15.40 -3.46
N TRP A 174 5.51 15.52 -4.62
CA TRP A 174 6.67 14.70 -5.02
C TRP A 174 7.78 14.70 -3.98
N GLY A 175 8.20 13.52 -3.57
CA GLY A 175 9.21 13.31 -2.53
C GLY A 175 10.60 13.83 -2.87
N ARG A 176 10.87 14.18 -4.14
CA ARG A 176 12.11 14.86 -4.57
C ARG A 176 11.90 16.34 -4.96
N CYS A 177 10.76 16.93 -4.60
CA CYS A 177 10.44 18.35 -4.83
C CYS A 177 11.53 19.32 -4.33
N TYR A 178 12.25 18.94 -3.28
CA TYR A 178 13.36 19.67 -2.67
C TYR A 178 14.68 19.63 -3.48
N GLU A 179 14.87 18.63 -4.36
CA GLU A 179 16.00 18.59 -5.29
C GLU A 179 15.81 19.53 -6.50
N SER A 180 14.56 19.84 -6.86
CA SER A 180 14.20 20.65 -8.03
C SER A 180 14.20 22.14 -7.73
N TYR A 181 14.82 22.96 -8.60
CA TYR A 181 14.96 24.40 -8.34
C TYR A 181 13.66 25.23 -8.37
N SER A 182 12.63 24.82 -9.11
CA SER A 182 11.37 25.58 -9.25
C SER A 182 10.23 24.75 -9.89
N GLU A 183 9.02 25.30 -9.89
CA GLU A 183 7.90 24.88 -10.74
C GLU A 183 7.90 25.54 -12.14
N ASP A 184 8.69 26.61 -12.33
CA ASP A 184 8.90 27.28 -13.62
C ASP A 184 10.15 26.72 -14.33
N HIS A 185 9.93 26.13 -15.50
CA HIS A 185 10.97 25.58 -16.36
C HIS A 185 12.09 26.58 -16.74
N LYS A 186 11.78 27.88 -16.83
CA LYS A 186 12.77 28.93 -17.15
C LYS A 186 13.72 29.15 -16.00
N ILE A 187 13.22 29.12 -14.76
CA ILE A 187 14.06 29.20 -13.55
C ILE A 187 14.93 27.95 -13.45
N VAL A 188 14.38 26.75 -13.71
CA VAL A 188 15.18 25.51 -13.73
C VAL A 188 16.25 25.54 -14.82
N GLN A 189 15.94 26.04 -16.02
CA GLN A 189 16.91 26.25 -17.11
C GLN A 189 18.00 27.25 -16.71
N MET A 190 17.66 28.39 -16.10
CA MET A 190 18.64 29.37 -15.58
C MET A 190 19.53 28.76 -14.50
N MET A 191 19.02 27.92 -13.61
CA MET A 191 19.79 27.33 -12.52
C MET A 191 20.82 26.28 -12.99
N THR A 192 20.85 25.93 -14.28
CA THR A 192 21.94 25.15 -14.88
C THR A 192 23.31 25.88 -14.87
N GLU A 193 23.40 27.15 -14.47
CA GLU A 193 24.69 27.85 -14.19
C GLU A 193 25.56 27.12 -13.14
N ILE A 194 24.97 26.24 -12.31
CA ILE A 194 25.73 25.38 -11.42
C ILE A 194 26.68 24.42 -12.16
N ILE A 195 26.42 24.09 -13.44
CA ILE A 195 27.24 23.17 -14.24
C ILE A 195 28.63 23.77 -14.53
N PRO A 196 28.80 24.98 -15.12
CA PRO A 196 30.09 25.67 -15.16
C PRO A 196 30.75 25.84 -13.79
N GLY A 197 29.96 26.03 -12.72
CA GLY A 197 30.49 26.01 -11.35
C GLY A 197 31.16 24.69 -10.96
N LEU A 198 30.57 23.55 -11.33
CA LEU A 198 31.07 22.19 -11.04
C LEU A 198 32.25 21.79 -11.96
N GLN A 199 32.09 21.99 -13.27
CA GLN A 199 32.99 21.44 -14.30
C GLN A 199 33.89 22.46 -14.99
N GLY A 200 33.63 23.76 -14.83
CA GLY A 200 34.32 24.87 -15.51
C GLY A 200 33.65 25.31 -16.82
N ASP A 201 33.97 26.54 -17.26
CA ASP A 201 33.42 27.18 -18.45
C ASP A 201 33.99 26.58 -19.76
N VAL A 202 33.10 26.30 -20.73
CA VAL A 202 33.49 25.77 -22.04
C VAL A 202 34.25 26.80 -22.90
N PRO A 203 35.27 26.39 -23.68
CA PRO A 203 36.02 27.31 -24.53
C PRO A 203 35.20 27.83 -25.72
N ALA A 204 35.57 28.98 -26.28
CA ALA A 204 34.81 29.67 -27.33
C ALA A 204 34.62 28.86 -28.65
N ASN A 205 35.45 27.84 -28.89
CA ASN A 205 35.37 26.92 -30.03
C ASN A 205 34.81 25.53 -29.65
N PHE A 206 34.12 25.41 -28.52
CA PHE A 206 33.55 24.16 -28.00
C PHE A 206 32.47 23.56 -28.92
N GLN A 207 32.53 22.24 -29.11
CA GLN A 207 31.50 21.51 -29.87
C GLN A 207 30.35 21.09 -28.95
N ARG A 208 29.15 21.65 -29.20
CA ARG A 208 27.90 21.32 -28.51
C ARG A 208 27.71 19.81 -28.36
N GLY A 209 27.37 19.36 -27.14
CA GLY A 209 27.11 17.95 -26.86
C GLY A 209 28.36 17.06 -26.76
N THR A 210 29.55 17.65 -26.59
CA THR A 210 30.74 16.92 -26.12
C THR A 210 30.94 17.14 -24.62
N PRO A 211 31.52 16.18 -23.86
CA PRO A 211 31.77 16.37 -22.43
C PRO A 211 32.98 17.29 -22.20
N PHE A 212 32.90 18.16 -21.20
CA PHE A 212 33.99 19.08 -20.83
C PHE A 212 34.21 19.15 -19.31
N VAL A 213 35.48 19.19 -18.88
CA VAL A 213 35.91 19.51 -17.52
C VAL A 213 37.20 20.33 -17.60
N SER A 214 37.30 21.47 -16.91
CA SER A 214 38.37 22.47 -17.15
C SER A 214 39.67 22.26 -16.37
N GLY A 215 39.74 21.29 -15.44
CA GLY A 215 40.92 21.14 -14.59
C GLY A 215 40.74 20.16 -13.43
N LYS A 216 41.84 19.89 -12.71
CA LYS A 216 41.88 18.91 -11.59
C LYS A 216 41.17 19.37 -10.31
N ASP A 217 40.74 20.62 -10.25
CA ASP A 217 39.92 21.23 -9.18
C ASP A 217 38.41 21.14 -9.46
N LYS A 218 38.02 20.66 -10.65
CA LYS A 218 36.64 20.50 -11.11
C LYS A 218 36.18 19.05 -11.03
N VAL A 219 34.87 18.85 -11.14
CA VAL A 219 34.23 17.54 -11.26
C VAL A 219 33.36 17.47 -12.51
N ALA A 220 33.22 16.28 -13.08
CA ALA A 220 32.18 16.02 -14.07
C ALA A 220 30.79 16.23 -13.43
N ALA A 221 29.90 16.94 -14.13
CA ALA A 221 28.51 17.13 -13.71
C ALA A 221 27.56 16.09 -14.33
N CYS A 222 26.41 15.90 -13.70
CA CYS A 222 25.34 14.99 -14.12
C CYS A 222 23.99 15.71 -14.12
N ALA A 223 23.45 15.98 -15.31
CA ALA A 223 22.08 16.49 -15.43
C ALA A 223 21.07 15.36 -15.16
N LYS A 224 20.27 15.47 -14.10
CA LYS A 224 19.34 14.39 -13.68
C LYS A 224 17.93 14.87 -13.31
N HIS A 225 16.86 14.07 -13.44
CA HIS A 225 16.77 12.77 -14.13
C HIS A 225 15.95 12.91 -15.44
N PHE A 226 16.52 12.42 -16.54
CA PHE A 226 16.03 12.61 -17.90
C PHE A 226 14.97 11.55 -18.27
N VAL A 227 13.71 11.89 -18.51
CA VAL A 227 13.08 13.22 -18.46
C VAL A 227 11.62 13.06 -18.07
N GLY A 228 11.03 14.08 -17.44
CA GLY A 228 9.64 14.05 -16.94
C GLY A 228 9.56 13.99 -15.42
N ASP A 229 10.55 13.40 -14.76
CA ASP A 229 10.70 13.10 -13.31
C ASP A 229 10.01 14.00 -12.25
N GLY A 230 9.86 15.31 -12.49
CA GLY A 230 9.14 16.23 -11.58
C GLY A 230 7.66 16.48 -11.94
N GLY A 231 7.17 15.92 -13.04
CA GLY A 231 5.81 16.03 -13.56
C GLY A 231 4.98 14.77 -13.36
N THR A 232 5.41 13.87 -12.47
CA THR A 232 4.72 12.61 -12.20
C THR A 232 3.30 12.84 -11.64
N VAL A 233 2.38 11.94 -11.97
CA VAL A 233 0.98 12.06 -11.56
C VAL A 233 0.87 12.05 -10.03
N LYS A 234 0.07 12.99 -9.51
CA LYS A 234 -0.06 13.37 -8.09
C LYS A 234 1.22 13.80 -7.37
N GLY A 235 2.36 13.93 -8.06
CA GLY A 235 3.65 14.07 -7.41
C GLY A 235 3.98 12.85 -6.55
N ILE A 236 4.15 11.69 -7.20
CA ILE A 236 4.61 10.43 -6.58
C ILE A 236 5.97 10.07 -7.21
N ASN A 237 6.94 9.67 -6.42
CA ASN A 237 8.28 9.36 -6.88
C ASN A 237 8.30 8.10 -7.79
N GLU A 238 9.05 8.15 -8.89
CA GLU A 238 9.12 7.12 -9.94
C GLU A 238 7.81 6.80 -10.67
N ASN A 239 6.71 7.52 -10.41
CA ASN A 239 5.41 7.29 -11.03
C ASN A 239 5.35 7.83 -12.49
N ASN A 240 4.38 7.37 -13.27
CA ASN A 240 4.13 7.83 -14.63
C ASN A 240 3.98 9.36 -14.75
N THR A 241 4.68 9.95 -15.73
CA THR A 241 4.54 11.35 -16.16
C THR A 241 3.57 11.43 -17.33
N ILE A 242 2.33 11.88 -17.09
CA ILE A 242 1.34 12.12 -18.15
C ILE A 242 1.53 13.55 -18.69
N VAL A 243 1.97 13.66 -19.94
CA VAL A 243 2.46 14.91 -20.54
C VAL A 243 2.39 14.86 -22.06
N THR A 244 1.83 15.88 -22.73
CA THR A 244 1.85 15.90 -24.21
C THR A 244 3.28 16.06 -24.73
N GLN A 245 3.56 15.60 -25.96
CA GLN A 245 4.88 15.75 -26.58
C GLN A 245 5.34 17.22 -26.59
N ASN A 246 4.42 18.16 -26.79
CA ASN A 246 4.69 19.60 -26.76
C ASN A 246 5.07 20.09 -25.35
N GLU A 247 4.38 19.63 -24.30
CA GLU A 247 4.70 19.98 -22.91
C GLU A 247 6.03 19.34 -22.47
N LEU A 248 6.33 18.11 -22.91
CA LEU A 248 7.60 17.46 -22.63
C LEU A 248 8.78 18.28 -23.22
N TYR A 249 8.67 18.69 -24.48
CA TYR A 249 9.69 19.51 -25.14
C TYR A 249 9.76 20.96 -24.62
N SER A 250 8.64 21.57 -24.25
CA SER A 250 8.60 22.98 -23.82
C SER A 250 8.84 23.19 -22.32
N ILE A 251 8.51 22.22 -21.46
CA ILE A 251 8.65 22.32 -20.00
C ILE A 251 9.85 21.50 -19.50
N HIS A 252 9.93 20.21 -19.82
CA HIS A 252 10.90 19.32 -19.15
C HIS A 252 12.25 19.20 -19.86
N MET A 253 12.29 19.33 -21.20
CA MET A 253 13.52 19.23 -22.00
C MET A 253 14.46 20.46 -22.02
N PRO A 254 14.02 21.74 -21.89
CA PRO A 254 14.89 22.91 -22.13
C PRO A 254 16.13 23.00 -21.22
N ALA A 255 16.01 22.56 -19.97
CA ALA A 255 17.13 22.56 -19.04
C ALA A 255 18.25 21.61 -19.51
N TYR A 256 17.93 20.38 -19.93
CA TYR A 256 18.89 19.41 -20.48
C TYR A 256 19.58 19.91 -21.75
N LEU A 257 18.83 20.55 -22.65
CA LEU A 257 19.40 21.16 -23.85
C LEU A 257 20.43 22.24 -23.48
N ASN A 258 20.15 23.05 -22.45
CA ASN A 258 21.09 24.07 -21.98
C ASN A 258 22.28 23.49 -21.18
N SER A 259 22.11 22.35 -20.52
CA SER A 259 23.22 21.58 -19.94
C SER A 259 24.17 21.06 -21.02
N LEU A 260 23.66 20.61 -22.18
CA LEU A 260 24.48 20.18 -23.33
C LEU A 260 25.19 21.35 -24.02
N ASP A 261 24.63 22.56 -23.98
CA ASP A 261 25.30 23.81 -24.42
C ASP A 261 26.50 24.13 -23.52
N LYS A 262 26.36 23.88 -22.21
CA LYS A 262 27.41 24.03 -21.18
C LYS A 262 28.35 22.81 -21.09
N GLY A 263 28.20 21.86 -22.01
CA GLY A 263 29.07 20.67 -22.14
C GLY A 263 28.97 19.66 -21.01
N VAL A 264 27.80 19.52 -20.37
CA VAL A 264 27.59 18.62 -19.23
C VAL A 264 28.15 17.23 -19.51
N ALA A 265 28.99 16.72 -18.60
CA ALA A 265 29.73 15.49 -18.84
C ALA A 265 28.85 14.25 -18.96
N THR A 266 27.70 14.22 -18.26
CA THR A 266 26.77 13.07 -18.23
C THR A 266 25.32 13.51 -18.08
N VAL A 267 24.39 12.61 -18.44
CA VAL A 267 22.95 12.72 -18.19
C VAL A 267 22.48 11.40 -17.57
N MET A 268 21.75 11.47 -16.45
CA MET A 268 21.16 10.31 -15.79
C MET A 268 19.70 10.19 -16.21
N VAL A 269 19.25 8.99 -16.60
CA VAL A 269 17.85 8.73 -16.96
C VAL A 269 16.94 8.72 -15.72
N SER A 270 15.66 9.03 -15.93
CA SER A 270 14.61 8.95 -14.91
C SER A 270 14.15 7.51 -14.69
N TYR A 271 13.70 7.25 -13.47
CA TYR A 271 12.99 6.05 -13.06
C TYR A 271 11.53 6.05 -13.52
N SER A 272 10.98 7.24 -13.76
CA SER A 272 9.57 7.50 -14.09
C SER A 272 9.25 7.10 -15.52
N SER A 273 8.07 6.50 -15.75
CA SER A 273 7.56 6.33 -17.13
C SER A 273 7.01 7.64 -17.71
N ILE A 274 6.75 7.65 -19.02
CA ILE A 274 6.07 8.73 -19.72
C ILE A 274 4.86 8.15 -20.44
N ASN A 275 3.67 8.75 -20.23
CA ASN A 275 2.41 8.40 -20.88
C ASN A 275 2.04 6.90 -20.85
N GLY A 276 2.29 6.22 -19.72
CA GLY A 276 1.93 4.81 -19.54
C GLY A 276 2.95 3.81 -20.09
N GLY A 277 4.23 4.20 -20.14
CA GLY A 277 5.33 3.24 -20.26
C GLY A 277 5.40 2.32 -19.05
N ILE A 278 6.17 1.23 -19.15
CA ILE A 278 6.34 0.26 -18.06
C ILE A 278 7.14 0.92 -16.91
N ASP A 279 6.47 1.25 -15.79
CA ASP A 279 7.05 2.04 -14.69
C ASP A 279 8.31 1.39 -14.07
N ARG A 280 8.41 0.06 -14.02
CA ARG A 280 9.67 -0.65 -13.77
C ARG A 280 9.76 -1.90 -14.64
N ILE A 281 10.86 -2.07 -15.38
CA ILE A 281 11.03 -3.15 -16.39
C ILE A 281 10.88 -4.57 -15.79
N THR A 282 11.05 -4.72 -14.47
CA THR A 282 10.57 -5.90 -13.73
C THR A 282 9.81 -5.49 -12.46
N SER A 283 8.49 -5.63 -12.48
CA SER A 283 7.66 -5.77 -11.27
C SER A 283 6.68 -6.93 -11.47
N PRO A 284 6.65 -7.96 -10.60
CA PRO A 284 7.62 -8.20 -9.52
C PRO A 284 9.05 -8.38 -10.06
N PRO A 285 10.08 -8.08 -9.24
CA PRO A 285 11.47 -8.25 -9.66
C PRO A 285 11.82 -9.73 -9.92
N HIS A 286 12.79 -9.96 -10.81
CA HIS A 286 13.37 -11.28 -11.12
C HIS A 286 12.52 -12.33 -11.86
N LYS A 287 11.56 -11.95 -12.73
CA LYS A 287 11.06 -12.89 -13.77
C LYS A 287 11.87 -12.92 -15.08
N ASN A 288 12.58 -11.85 -15.46
CA ASN A 288 13.49 -11.86 -16.63
C ASN A 288 14.52 -10.71 -16.60
N TYR A 289 15.66 -10.89 -15.91
CA TYR A 289 16.70 -9.84 -15.82
C TYR A 289 17.39 -9.58 -17.17
N SER A 290 17.61 -10.61 -17.99
CA SER A 290 18.19 -10.47 -19.34
C SER A 290 17.37 -9.56 -20.25
N TYR A 291 16.03 -9.54 -20.11
CA TYR A 291 15.17 -8.61 -20.83
C TYR A 291 15.41 -7.15 -20.41
N SER A 292 15.64 -6.88 -19.11
CA SER A 292 16.00 -5.54 -18.61
C SER A 292 17.34 -5.06 -19.17
N ILE A 293 18.34 -5.96 -19.25
CA ILE A 293 19.64 -5.67 -19.88
C ILE A 293 19.45 -5.35 -21.37
N LEU A 294 18.72 -6.20 -22.09
CA LEU A 294 18.44 -6.06 -23.51
C LEU A 294 17.72 -4.73 -23.84
N LYS A 295 16.72 -4.35 -23.03
CA LYS A 295 15.94 -3.11 -23.22
C LYS A 295 16.76 -1.87 -22.90
N SER A 296 17.41 -1.81 -21.73
CA SER A 296 18.18 -0.62 -21.31
C SER A 296 19.35 -0.30 -22.24
N VAL A 297 20.15 -1.31 -22.61
CA VAL A 297 21.32 -1.11 -23.48
C VAL A 297 20.91 -0.70 -24.90
N ASN A 298 19.86 -1.32 -25.48
CA ASN A 298 19.36 -0.93 -26.81
C ASN A 298 18.57 0.40 -26.80
N ALA A 299 18.03 0.84 -25.66
CA ALA A 299 17.40 2.16 -25.50
C ALA A 299 18.42 3.32 -25.45
N GLY A 300 19.72 3.04 -25.35
CA GLY A 300 20.78 4.04 -25.36
C GLY A 300 21.44 4.31 -24.00
N VAL A 301 21.18 3.51 -22.97
CA VAL A 301 21.91 3.61 -21.69
C VAL A 301 23.35 3.15 -21.91
N ASP A 302 24.32 4.05 -21.71
CA ASP A 302 25.74 3.79 -21.93
C ASP A 302 26.43 3.10 -20.74
N MET A 303 26.06 3.48 -19.51
CA MET A 303 26.59 2.93 -18.26
C MET A 303 25.44 2.58 -17.32
N VAL A 304 25.50 1.42 -16.68
CA VAL A 304 24.42 0.88 -15.83
C VAL A 304 24.93 0.72 -14.40
N MET A 305 24.17 1.25 -13.44
CA MET A 305 24.38 1.01 -12.02
C MET A 305 23.86 -0.38 -11.65
N VAL A 306 24.75 -1.31 -11.31
CA VAL A 306 24.41 -2.70 -10.93
C VAL A 306 25.03 -3.05 -9.58
N PRO A 307 24.65 -2.34 -8.49
CA PRO A 307 25.41 -2.26 -7.24
C PRO A 307 25.73 -3.61 -6.58
N TYR A 308 24.92 -4.65 -6.83
CA TYR A 308 25.06 -5.99 -6.24
C TYR A 308 25.28 -7.08 -7.30
N ASN A 309 24.41 -7.18 -8.31
CA ASN A 309 24.39 -8.31 -9.28
C ASN A 309 25.25 -8.05 -10.54
N TYR A 310 26.46 -7.52 -10.38
CA TYR A 310 27.31 -7.14 -11.52
C TYR A 310 27.80 -8.32 -12.37
N THR A 311 28.08 -9.48 -11.77
CA THR A 311 28.46 -10.69 -12.51
C THR A 311 27.31 -11.22 -13.37
N GLU A 312 26.09 -11.17 -12.86
CA GLU A 312 24.87 -11.51 -13.60
C GLU A 312 24.67 -10.54 -14.79
N PHE A 313 24.88 -9.24 -14.58
CA PHE A 313 24.82 -8.23 -15.64
C PHE A 313 25.88 -8.45 -16.73
N ILE A 314 27.15 -8.65 -16.34
CA ILE A 314 28.26 -8.86 -17.27
C ILE A 314 28.03 -10.12 -18.10
N ASN A 315 27.65 -11.23 -17.46
CA ASN A 315 27.36 -12.49 -18.13
C ASN A 315 26.15 -12.37 -19.06
N GLY A 316 25.06 -11.75 -18.59
CA GLY A 316 23.84 -11.53 -19.37
C GLY A 316 24.07 -10.64 -20.59
N LEU A 317 24.80 -9.53 -20.46
CA LEU A 317 25.12 -8.66 -21.60
C LEU A 317 26.07 -9.36 -22.58
N THR A 318 27.04 -10.14 -22.09
CA THR A 318 27.96 -10.93 -22.94
C THR A 318 27.19 -11.98 -23.75
N ASP A 319 26.27 -12.71 -23.10
CA ASP A 319 25.38 -13.67 -23.75
C ASP A 319 24.47 -13.00 -24.81
N LEU A 320 23.87 -11.85 -24.50
CA LEU A 320 23.04 -11.09 -25.45
C LEU A 320 23.84 -10.56 -26.65
N VAL A 321 25.11 -10.19 -26.49
CA VAL A 321 25.99 -9.80 -27.60
C VAL A 321 26.38 -11.02 -28.44
N ASN A 322 26.75 -12.14 -27.82
CA ASN A 322 27.09 -13.39 -28.51
C ASN A 322 25.90 -13.96 -29.30
N LYS A 323 24.69 -13.87 -28.74
CA LYS A 323 23.40 -14.20 -29.41
C LYS A 323 22.93 -13.13 -30.39
N LYS A 324 23.68 -12.03 -30.58
CA LYS A 324 23.39 -10.90 -31.49
C LYS A 324 22.10 -10.13 -31.18
N ALA A 325 21.53 -10.32 -29.99
CA ALA A 325 20.37 -9.57 -29.49
C ALA A 325 20.73 -8.13 -29.09
N VAL A 326 21.96 -7.92 -28.63
CA VAL A 326 22.62 -6.60 -28.60
C VAL A 326 23.71 -6.57 -29.66
N ARG A 327 23.77 -5.52 -30.46
CA ARG A 327 24.81 -5.37 -31.50
C ARG A 327 26.12 -4.88 -30.88
N ILE A 328 27.25 -5.46 -31.28
CA ILE A 328 28.59 -5.01 -30.82
C ILE A 328 28.82 -3.52 -31.08
N GLN A 329 28.27 -2.97 -32.17
CA GLN A 329 28.35 -1.54 -32.48
C GLN A 329 27.64 -0.64 -31.44
N ARG A 330 26.64 -1.15 -30.70
CA ARG A 330 26.00 -0.41 -29.60
C ARG A 330 26.90 -0.38 -28.35
N ILE A 331 27.57 -1.49 -28.05
CA ILE A 331 28.61 -1.56 -27.01
C ILE A 331 29.76 -0.60 -27.35
N ASP A 332 30.22 -0.61 -28.61
CA ASP A 332 31.29 0.28 -29.08
C ASP A 332 30.92 1.77 -28.96
N ASP A 333 29.68 2.16 -29.27
CA ASP A 333 29.23 3.56 -29.10
C ASP A 333 29.12 3.96 -27.62
N ALA A 334 28.61 3.08 -26.75
CA ALA A 334 28.56 3.30 -25.31
C ALA A 334 29.95 3.48 -24.70
N VAL A 335 30.86 2.54 -24.96
CA VAL A 335 32.24 2.59 -24.46
C VAL A 335 32.99 3.79 -25.04
N LYS A 336 32.78 4.16 -26.32
CA LYS A 336 33.33 5.39 -26.92
C LYS A 336 32.91 6.65 -26.15
N ARG A 337 31.66 6.74 -25.70
CA ARG A 337 31.16 7.88 -24.91
C ARG A 337 31.77 7.90 -23.51
N ILE A 338 31.81 6.76 -22.83
CA ILE A 338 32.46 6.60 -21.52
C ILE A 338 33.94 6.98 -21.57
N LEU A 339 34.68 6.51 -22.58
CA LEU A 339 36.10 6.84 -22.76
C LEU A 339 36.31 8.34 -23.03
N ARG A 340 35.44 8.99 -23.83
CA ARG A 340 35.48 10.45 -24.03
C ARG A 340 35.30 11.22 -22.72
N VAL A 341 34.39 10.79 -21.84
CA VAL A 341 34.22 11.39 -20.51
C VAL A 341 35.49 11.22 -19.67
N LYS A 342 36.12 10.03 -19.67
CA LYS A 342 37.38 9.77 -18.97
C LYS A 342 38.54 10.65 -19.45
N PHE A 343 38.64 10.91 -20.76
CA PHE A 343 39.61 11.87 -21.31
C PHE A 343 39.26 13.32 -20.96
N ALA A 344 37.99 13.73 -21.01
CA ALA A 344 37.57 15.07 -20.61
C ALA A 344 37.88 15.37 -19.14
N MET A 345 37.80 14.36 -18.27
CA MET A 345 38.17 14.44 -16.85
C MET A 345 39.69 14.35 -16.61
N GLY A 346 40.52 14.22 -17.65
CA GLY A 346 41.98 14.10 -17.54
C GLY A 346 42.49 12.82 -16.84
N LEU A 347 41.66 11.78 -16.76
CA LEU A 347 41.95 10.58 -15.94
C LEU A 347 43.00 9.65 -16.56
N PHE A 348 43.38 9.83 -17.82
CA PHE A 348 44.50 9.07 -18.42
C PHE A 348 45.86 9.71 -18.10
N GLU A 349 45.88 11.03 -17.95
CA GLU A 349 47.06 11.83 -17.64
C GLU A 349 47.29 11.93 -16.12
N ASN A 350 46.21 12.08 -15.36
CA ASN A 350 46.21 12.24 -13.90
C ASN A 350 45.19 11.28 -13.25
N PRO A 351 45.42 9.95 -13.30
CA PRO A 351 44.44 8.98 -12.82
C PRO A 351 44.24 9.00 -11.30
N LEU A 352 45.27 9.35 -10.52
CA LEU A 352 45.24 9.29 -9.06
C LEU A 352 44.62 10.56 -8.45
N ALA A 353 43.89 10.37 -7.36
CA ALA A 353 43.32 11.41 -6.54
C ALA A 353 44.39 12.21 -5.78
N ASP A 354 44.16 13.53 -5.70
CA ASP A 354 45.12 14.53 -5.22
C ASP A 354 44.85 14.93 -3.76
N TYR A 355 45.80 14.66 -2.88
CA TYR A 355 45.71 14.94 -1.44
C TYR A 355 45.69 16.44 -1.11
N SER A 356 46.14 17.33 -2.01
CA SER A 356 46.26 18.78 -1.73
C SER A 356 44.93 19.51 -1.58
N PHE A 357 43.81 18.89 -1.96
CA PHE A 357 42.47 19.44 -1.77
C PHE A 357 41.87 19.14 -0.38
N ALA A 358 42.49 18.30 0.45
CA ALA A 358 41.92 17.81 1.71
C ALA A 358 41.37 18.92 2.63
N ASP A 359 42.09 20.03 2.76
CA ASP A 359 41.75 21.18 3.63
C ASP A 359 40.58 22.05 3.09
N LYS A 360 39.99 21.69 1.94
CA LYS A 360 38.81 22.37 1.39
C LYS A 360 37.48 21.85 1.96
N LEU A 361 37.46 20.65 2.54
CA LEU A 361 36.24 20.06 3.12
C LEU A 361 35.77 20.86 4.36
N GLY A 362 34.57 21.45 4.30
CA GLY A 362 33.98 22.20 5.42
C GLY A 362 34.68 23.53 5.75
N CYS A 363 35.49 24.06 4.83
CA CYS A 363 36.34 25.22 5.10
C CYS A 363 35.51 26.50 5.36
N LYS A 364 36.11 27.49 6.03
CA LYS A 364 35.39 28.69 6.49
C LYS A 364 34.79 29.48 5.33
N GLU A 365 35.48 29.51 4.20
CA GLU A 365 35.14 30.21 2.97
C GLU A 365 33.88 29.60 2.36
N HIS A 366 33.82 28.27 2.22
CA HIS A 366 32.65 27.56 1.72
C HIS A 366 31.44 27.73 2.66
N ARG A 367 31.66 27.73 3.99
CA ARG A 367 30.58 27.94 4.95
C ARG A 367 30.00 29.35 4.94
N GLU A 368 30.80 30.40 4.67
CA GLU A 368 30.22 31.73 4.42
C GLU A 368 29.45 31.78 3.08
N VAL A 369 29.85 31.03 2.04
CA VAL A 369 29.02 30.86 0.82
C VAL A 369 27.69 30.16 1.15
N ALA A 370 27.67 29.15 2.02
CA ALA A 370 26.43 28.51 2.47
C ALA A 370 25.54 29.48 3.26
N ARG A 371 26.11 30.22 4.22
CA ARG A 371 25.41 31.26 4.98
C ARG A 371 24.83 32.36 4.08
N GLU A 372 25.56 32.77 3.05
CA GLU A 372 25.11 33.74 2.06
C GLU A 372 23.99 33.19 1.16
N ALA A 373 24.04 31.90 0.79
CA ALA A 373 22.96 31.23 0.09
C ALA A 373 21.69 31.16 0.96
N VAL A 374 21.81 30.99 2.28
CA VAL A 374 20.68 31.06 3.23
C VAL A 374 20.07 32.46 3.26
N ARG A 375 20.89 33.51 3.44
CA ARG A 375 20.40 34.92 3.44
C ARG A 375 19.58 35.27 2.20
N LYS A 376 19.91 34.66 1.06
CA LYS A 376 19.28 34.88 -0.25
C LYS A 376 18.10 33.96 -0.56
N SER A 377 17.94 32.84 0.12
CA SER A 377 16.84 31.88 -0.13
C SER A 377 15.59 32.11 0.73
N LEU A 378 15.74 32.75 1.91
CA LEU A 378 14.64 32.95 2.87
C LEU A 378 13.53 33.87 2.34
N VAL A 379 12.28 33.44 2.50
CA VAL A 379 11.09 34.15 2.00
C VAL A 379 10.17 34.57 3.14
N LEU A 380 9.83 35.86 3.21
CA LEU A 380 8.88 36.41 4.17
C LEU A 380 7.45 36.34 3.60
N LEU A 381 6.60 35.51 4.21
CA LEU A 381 5.22 35.26 3.77
C LEU A 381 4.19 36.11 4.55
N LYS A 382 4.50 36.49 5.78
CA LYS A 382 3.68 37.38 6.62
C LYS A 382 4.58 38.21 7.52
N ASN A 383 4.24 39.48 7.76
CA ASN A 383 4.94 40.33 8.71
C ASN A 383 3.98 41.31 9.40
N GLY A 384 3.45 40.91 10.57
CA GLY A 384 2.47 41.65 11.35
C GLY A 384 1.03 41.52 10.84
N LYS A 385 0.13 42.27 11.48
CA LYS A 385 -1.29 42.37 11.09
C LYS A 385 -1.52 43.31 9.90
N SER A 386 -0.57 44.20 9.62
CA SER A 386 -0.54 45.05 8.43
C SER A 386 0.90 45.54 8.20
N ALA A 387 1.19 46.02 6.99
CA ALA A 387 2.49 46.60 6.64
C ALA A 387 2.90 47.82 7.51
N LYS A 388 1.97 48.43 8.25
CA LYS A 388 2.23 49.54 9.19
C LYS A 388 2.66 49.07 10.59
N SER A 389 2.69 47.76 10.86
CA SER A 389 3.08 47.20 12.16
C SER A 389 3.82 45.86 12.00
N PRO A 390 5.06 45.89 11.47
CA PRO A 390 5.89 44.69 11.30
C PRO A 390 6.36 44.10 12.64
N VAL A 391 6.79 42.83 12.60
CA VAL A 391 7.35 42.07 13.72
C VAL A 391 8.80 41.63 13.45
N VAL A 392 9.17 41.41 12.18
CA VAL A 392 10.58 41.32 11.76
C VAL A 392 11.01 42.60 11.03
N PRO A 393 12.25 43.09 11.20
CA PRO A 393 13.33 42.50 12.00
C PRO A 393 13.07 42.58 13.52
N LEU A 394 13.48 41.52 14.22
CA LEU A 394 13.39 41.45 15.69
C LEU A 394 14.44 42.35 16.36
N PRO A 395 14.15 42.90 17.55
CA PRO A 395 15.11 43.71 18.28
C PRO A 395 16.28 42.85 18.80
N LYS A 396 17.51 43.20 18.43
CA LYS A 396 18.72 42.54 18.92
C LYS A 396 18.91 42.63 20.43
N LYS A 397 18.39 43.68 21.07
CA LYS A 397 18.38 43.85 22.52
C LYS A 397 16.96 43.71 23.04
N ALA A 398 16.73 42.69 23.87
CA ALA A 398 15.43 42.42 24.49
C ALA A 398 15.65 41.82 25.90
N SER A 399 14.63 41.88 26.77
CA SER A 399 14.73 41.29 28.11
C SER A 399 14.83 39.75 28.05
N LYS A 400 13.96 39.12 27.26
CA LYS A 400 13.83 37.66 27.15
C LYS A 400 13.18 37.28 25.82
N ILE A 401 13.73 36.27 25.14
CA ILE A 401 13.17 35.72 23.88
C ILE A 401 13.05 34.20 24.04
N LEU A 402 11.90 33.65 23.64
CA LEU A 402 11.70 32.21 23.52
C LEU A 402 12.16 31.74 22.14
N VAL A 403 12.94 30.67 22.09
CA VAL A 403 13.10 29.86 20.89
C VAL A 403 12.43 28.50 21.16
N ALA A 404 11.60 28.04 20.24
CA ALA A 404 10.83 26.81 20.38
C ALA A 404 10.79 26.03 19.07
N GLY A 405 10.36 24.77 19.12
CA GLY A 405 10.28 23.90 17.96
C GLY A 405 11.45 22.94 17.80
N THR A 406 11.14 21.74 17.29
CA THR A 406 12.06 20.61 17.07
C THR A 406 13.21 20.90 16.10
N HIS A 407 13.07 21.92 15.25
CA HIS A 407 14.06 22.26 14.23
C HIS A 407 15.01 23.39 14.66
N ALA A 408 14.88 23.92 15.88
CA ALA A 408 15.68 25.06 16.34
C ALA A 408 17.15 24.71 16.62
N ASP A 409 17.43 23.59 17.31
CA ASP A 409 18.80 23.11 17.59
C ASP A 409 19.04 21.69 17.05
N ASN A 410 18.60 21.42 15.82
CA ASN A 410 18.79 20.13 15.15
C ASN A 410 19.35 20.34 13.74
N LEU A 411 20.68 20.23 13.60
CA LEU A 411 21.39 20.46 12.34
C LEU A 411 21.00 19.45 11.24
N GLY A 412 20.68 18.22 11.62
CA GLY A 412 20.14 17.20 10.72
C GLY A 412 18.81 17.62 10.09
N TYR A 413 17.84 18.06 10.91
CA TYR A 413 16.56 18.59 10.41
C TYR A 413 16.72 19.91 9.63
N GLN A 414 17.77 20.69 9.93
CA GLN A 414 18.11 21.92 9.21
C GLN A 414 18.66 21.65 7.80
N CYS A 415 19.44 20.56 7.63
CA CYS A 415 20.02 20.15 6.35
C CYS A 415 19.04 19.32 5.49
N GLY A 416 18.23 18.46 6.10
CA GLY A 416 17.25 17.61 5.41
C GLY A 416 17.83 16.29 4.86
N GLY A 417 17.23 15.79 3.77
CA GLY A 417 17.66 14.58 3.07
C GLY A 417 19.09 14.65 2.51
N TRP A 418 19.58 13.55 1.97
CA TRP A 418 20.94 13.36 1.40
C TRP A 418 22.14 13.67 2.33
N THR A 419 21.90 14.17 3.54
CA THR A 419 22.92 14.56 4.52
C THR A 419 23.40 13.36 5.34
N ILE A 420 24.62 12.89 5.08
CA ILE A 420 25.29 11.68 5.63
C ILE A 420 24.59 10.36 5.30
N LYS A 421 23.26 10.33 5.12
CA LYS A 421 22.44 9.20 4.65
C LYS A 421 21.46 9.71 3.59
N TRP A 422 20.92 8.84 2.74
CA TRP A 422 20.00 9.29 1.68
C TRP A 422 18.71 9.91 2.23
N GLN A 423 18.09 9.32 3.26
CA GLN A 423 16.98 9.93 4.00
C GLN A 423 17.40 11.08 4.94
N GLY A 424 18.69 11.39 5.06
CA GLY A 424 19.21 12.21 6.16
C GLY A 424 19.15 11.49 7.52
N GLN A 425 19.34 12.24 8.60
CA GLN A 425 19.17 11.80 10.00
C GLN A 425 19.14 13.02 10.93
N GLU A 426 18.79 12.83 12.20
CA GLU A 426 18.75 13.90 13.19
C GLU A 426 20.10 14.21 13.84
N GLY A 427 20.15 15.34 14.56
CA GLY A 427 21.21 15.67 15.51
C GLY A 427 22.23 16.69 15.01
N ASN A 428 23.15 17.06 15.91
CA ASN A 428 24.05 18.20 15.74
C ASN A 428 25.50 17.83 15.36
N ASN A 429 25.86 16.55 15.34
CA ASN A 429 27.23 16.08 15.14
C ASN A 429 27.43 15.42 13.75
N LEU A 430 26.82 16.03 12.73
CA LEU A 430 26.80 15.50 11.35
C LEU A 430 27.76 16.26 10.43
N THR A 431 27.81 17.58 10.58
CA THR A 431 28.70 18.46 9.80
C THR A 431 29.20 19.65 10.63
N ALA A 432 30.22 20.34 10.14
CA ALA A 432 30.68 21.61 10.67
C ALA A 432 29.70 22.71 10.28
N GLY A 433 28.94 23.23 11.25
CA GLY A 433 27.88 24.19 10.98
C GLY A 433 27.32 24.90 12.22
N THR A 434 26.37 25.79 11.99
CA THR A 434 25.58 26.47 13.03
C THR A 434 24.11 26.05 12.94
N THR A 435 23.50 25.74 14.08
CA THR A 435 22.04 25.59 14.16
C THR A 435 21.35 26.95 14.20
N ILE A 436 20.06 27.00 13.88
CA ILE A 436 19.24 28.22 13.98
C ILE A 436 19.29 28.80 15.40
N LEU A 437 19.21 27.97 16.45
CA LEU A 437 19.33 28.41 17.86
C LEU A 437 20.69 29.08 18.13
N LYS A 438 21.80 28.45 17.74
CA LYS A 438 23.17 29.00 17.92
C LYS A 438 23.37 30.27 17.08
N GLY A 439 22.76 30.32 15.90
CA GLY A 439 22.66 31.51 15.07
C GLY A 439 21.98 32.67 15.79
N ILE A 440 20.80 32.43 16.38
CA ILE A 440 20.01 33.41 17.15
C ILE A 440 20.78 33.87 18.39
N GLN A 441 21.34 32.94 19.17
CA GLN A 441 22.14 33.23 20.37
C GLN A 441 23.32 34.17 20.08
N ALA A 442 23.99 34.00 18.94
CA ALA A 442 25.10 34.85 18.53
C ALA A 442 24.66 36.16 17.82
N ALA A 443 23.38 36.36 17.52
CA ALA A 443 22.87 37.52 16.79
C ALA A 443 22.29 38.62 17.69
N VAL A 444 21.96 38.29 18.95
CA VAL A 444 21.45 39.22 19.96
C VAL A 444 22.56 39.89 20.78
N ASP A 445 22.23 41.01 21.43
CA ASP A 445 23.04 41.66 22.46
C ASP A 445 23.26 40.68 23.64
N PRO A 446 24.48 40.54 24.19
CA PRO A 446 24.79 39.62 25.30
C PRO A 446 23.93 39.75 26.56
N THR A 447 23.23 40.88 26.76
CA THR A 447 22.27 41.08 27.84
C THR A 447 20.89 40.45 27.58
N THR A 448 20.65 39.92 26.36
CA THR A 448 19.36 39.33 25.94
C THR A 448 19.26 37.87 26.32
N LYS A 449 18.34 37.53 27.24
CA LYS A 449 18.14 36.14 27.67
C LYS A 449 17.36 35.32 26.64
N ILE A 450 18.07 34.57 25.81
CA ILE A 450 17.49 33.47 25.02
C ILE A 450 17.11 32.32 25.96
N VAL A 451 15.92 31.75 25.77
CA VAL A 451 15.49 30.48 26.38
C VAL A 451 15.04 29.54 25.28
N PHE A 452 15.63 28.35 25.20
CA PHE A 452 15.14 27.28 24.33
C PHE A 452 14.20 26.34 25.11
N LYS A 453 13.04 26.00 24.54
CA LYS A 453 12.22 24.85 24.98
C LYS A 453 11.49 24.29 23.76
N GLU A 454 11.73 23.01 23.46
CA GLU A 454 11.31 22.38 22.21
C GLU A 454 9.79 22.36 22.02
N ASN A 455 9.05 21.75 22.94
CA ASN A 455 7.59 21.83 23.02
C ASN A 455 7.14 22.55 24.31
N PRO A 456 6.90 23.87 24.28
CA PRO A 456 6.42 24.65 25.40
C PRO A 456 4.88 24.76 25.40
N ASP A 457 4.25 24.46 26.53
CA ASP A 457 2.81 24.65 26.74
C ASP A 457 2.43 26.14 26.90
N THR A 458 1.17 26.47 26.60
CA THR A 458 0.64 27.85 26.66
C THR A 458 0.80 28.51 28.05
N LYS A 459 0.71 27.74 29.15
CA LYS A 459 0.79 28.27 30.53
C LYS A 459 2.23 28.64 30.88
N TYR A 460 3.20 27.84 30.45
CA TYR A 460 4.62 28.17 30.51
C TYR A 460 4.94 29.43 29.69
N VAL A 461 4.49 29.51 28.43
CA VAL A 461 4.77 30.68 27.57
C VAL A 461 4.26 31.98 28.21
N LYS A 462 3.04 31.99 28.75
CA LYS A 462 2.45 33.17 29.40
C LYS A 462 3.11 33.53 30.74
N SER A 463 3.44 32.55 31.58
CA SER A 463 4.04 32.81 32.91
C SER A 463 5.49 33.29 32.87
N GLN A 464 6.18 33.15 31.73
CA GLN A 464 7.61 33.42 31.62
C GLN A 464 7.99 34.83 31.14
N GLY A 465 7.03 35.69 30.76
CA GLY A 465 7.32 37.09 30.42
C GLY A 465 8.23 37.28 29.19
N PHE A 466 8.05 36.44 28.16
CA PHE A 466 8.77 36.58 26.90
C PHE A 466 8.35 37.82 26.12
N SER A 467 9.30 38.56 25.55
CA SER A 467 9.00 39.72 24.67
C SER A 467 8.53 39.29 23.27
N HIS A 468 9.15 38.22 22.75
CA HIS A 468 8.94 37.63 21.44
C HIS A 468 9.22 36.13 21.53
N ALA A 469 8.66 35.35 20.61
CA ALA A 469 9.02 33.96 20.37
C ALA A 469 9.39 33.70 18.90
N ILE A 470 10.37 32.82 18.69
CA ILE A 470 10.76 32.26 17.41
C ILE A 470 10.47 30.76 17.45
N VAL A 471 9.49 30.31 16.67
CA VAL A 471 9.08 28.91 16.54
C VAL A 471 9.71 28.35 15.25
N VAL A 472 10.52 27.31 15.38
CA VAL A 472 11.25 26.67 14.26
C VAL A 472 10.78 25.23 14.13
N VAL A 473 9.89 24.98 13.16
CA VAL A 473 9.22 23.69 12.94
C VAL A 473 9.22 23.37 11.44
N GLY A 474 9.04 22.11 11.07
CA GLY A 474 9.31 21.72 9.70
C GLY A 474 9.01 20.27 9.36
N GLU A 475 9.46 19.87 8.18
CA GLU A 475 9.51 18.47 7.75
C GLU A 475 10.76 17.78 8.31
N LEU A 476 10.60 16.56 8.82
CA LEU A 476 11.74 15.68 9.11
C LEU A 476 12.53 15.40 7.82
N PRO A 477 13.83 15.05 7.89
CA PRO A 477 14.60 14.62 6.72
C PRO A 477 13.90 13.47 5.95
N TYR A 478 13.85 13.62 4.62
CA TYR A 478 13.29 12.64 3.70
C TYR A 478 14.02 12.67 2.35
N ALA A 479 13.89 11.58 1.60
CA ALA A 479 14.27 11.49 0.19
C ALA A 479 13.38 10.49 -0.57
N GLU A 480 13.25 10.69 -1.88
CA GLU A 480 12.62 9.73 -2.80
C GLU A 480 11.19 9.35 -2.34
N THR A 481 10.75 8.10 -2.49
CA THR A 481 9.35 7.68 -2.23
C THR A 481 8.95 7.84 -0.76
N ALA A 482 9.89 7.74 0.19
CA ALA A 482 9.63 8.03 1.61
C ALA A 482 9.34 9.52 1.86
N GLY A 483 9.65 10.39 0.90
CA GLY A 483 9.29 11.80 0.91
C GLY A 483 7.94 12.12 0.29
N ASP A 484 7.23 11.20 -0.37
CA ASP A 484 5.96 11.53 -1.05
C ASP A 484 4.89 11.94 -0.01
N ASN A 485 4.42 13.19 -0.08
CA ASN A 485 3.56 13.80 0.93
C ASN A 485 2.25 14.27 0.29
N LEU A 486 1.33 13.32 0.05
CA LEU A 486 0.08 13.56 -0.67
C LEU A 486 -0.81 14.65 -0.03
N ASN A 487 -0.70 14.87 1.29
CA ASN A 487 -1.51 15.82 2.04
C ASN A 487 -0.79 17.16 2.34
N LEU A 488 0.52 17.27 2.04
CA LEU A 488 1.37 18.44 2.32
C LEU A 488 1.28 18.95 3.78
N THR A 489 1.00 18.07 4.73
CA THR A 489 0.77 18.42 6.13
C THR A 489 2.07 18.75 6.86
N LEU A 490 2.04 19.75 7.74
CA LEU A 490 3.12 20.02 8.70
C LEU A 490 3.14 18.92 9.79
N PRO A 491 4.23 18.16 9.96
CA PRO A 491 4.29 17.06 10.93
C PRO A 491 4.10 17.49 12.38
N TYR A 492 3.49 16.61 13.19
CA TYR A 492 3.45 16.73 14.65
C TYR A 492 4.88 16.66 15.22
N PRO A 493 5.23 17.42 16.29
CA PRO A 493 4.41 18.36 17.06
C PRO A 493 4.33 19.79 16.49
N GLY A 494 4.74 20.04 15.24
CA GLY A 494 4.77 21.38 14.63
C GLY A 494 3.47 22.20 14.78
N PRO A 495 2.29 21.67 14.41
CA PRO A 495 1.01 22.30 14.65
C PRO A 495 0.71 22.60 16.11
N GLU A 496 1.08 21.72 17.05
CA GLU A 496 0.84 21.91 18.48
C GLU A 496 1.65 23.08 19.02
N ILE A 497 2.94 23.14 18.68
CA ILE A 497 3.88 24.17 19.13
C ILE A 497 3.47 25.55 18.60
N ILE A 498 3.04 25.65 17.33
CA ILE A 498 2.49 26.89 16.78
C ILE A 498 1.24 27.32 17.57
N ASN A 499 0.34 26.38 17.89
CA ASN A 499 -0.88 26.68 18.64
C ASN A 499 -0.64 27.05 20.12
N ASN A 500 0.39 26.49 20.76
CA ASN A 500 0.75 26.75 22.15
C ASN A 500 1.50 28.09 22.33
N VAL A 501 2.32 28.48 21.35
CA VAL A 501 3.15 29.69 21.43
C VAL A 501 2.48 30.90 20.78
N CYS A 502 1.95 30.76 19.57
CA CYS A 502 1.48 31.90 18.80
C CYS A 502 0.11 32.40 19.29
N GLY A 503 0.04 33.68 19.65
CA GLY A 503 -1.11 34.27 20.35
C GLY A 503 -0.98 34.27 21.89
N ALA A 504 0.02 33.58 22.45
CA ALA A 504 0.43 33.77 23.85
C ALA A 504 1.52 34.86 23.98
N VAL A 505 2.32 35.06 22.93
CA VAL A 505 3.38 36.08 22.78
C VAL A 505 3.49 36.43 21.28
N LYS A 506 4.12 37.57 20.94
CA LYS A 506 4.43 37.92 19.55
C LYS A 506 5.27 36.83 18.89
N CYS A 507 4.77 36.24 17.82
CA CYS A 507 5.24 34.95 17.31
C CYS A 507 5.77 35.03 15.88
N VAL A 508 7.06 34.74 15.71
CA VAL A 508 7.68 34.49 14.39
C VAL A 508 7.75 32.97 14.18
N VAL A 509 7.14 32.46 13.13
CA VAL A 509 7.28 31.05 12.72
C VAL A 509 8.22 30.95 11.53
N VAL A 510 9.25 30.12 11.67
CA VAL A 510 10.15 29.68 10.60
C VAL A 510 9.76 28.25 10.24
N ILE A 511 9.25 28.06 9.03
CA ILE A 511 8.95 26.74 8.47
C ILE A 511 10.20 26.22 7.75
N VAL A 512 10.79 25.14 8.26
CA VAL A 512 11.93 24.44 7.65
C VAL A 512 11.37 23.30 6.80
N SER A 513 11.31 23.47 5.48
CA SER A 513 10.67 22.49 4.59
C SER A 513 11.33 22.47 3.20
N GLY A 514 11.24 21.33 2.51
CA GLY A 514 11.72 21.21 1.13
C GLY A 514 10.72 21.80 0.11
N ARG A 515 9.45 21.93 0.52
CA ARG A 515 8.29 22.29 -0.30
C ARG A 515 7.26 23.14 0.47
N PRO A 516 6.29 23.78 -0.21
CA PRO A 516 5.15 24.41 0.44
C PRO A 516 4.30 23.41 1.24
N LEU A 517 3.83 23.81 2.41
CA LEU A 517 2.98 23.00 3.30
C LEU A 517 1.60 23.63 3.51
N VAL A 518 0.58 22.81 3.68
CA VAL A 518 -0.80 23.23 4.00
C VAL A 518 -0.87 23.66 5.47
N ILE A 519 -0.83 24.97 5.68
CA ILE A 519 -0.74 25.61 7.01
C ILE A 519 -1.79 26.72 7.23
N GLU A 520 -2.77 26.87 6.34
CA GLU A 520 -3.72 28.00 6.35
C GLU A 520 -4.47 28.17 7.69
N SER A 521 -4.82 27.07 8.36
CA SER A 521 -5.46 27.08 9.69
C SER A 521 -4.63 27.75 10.79
N TYR A 522 -3.30 27.78 10.66
CA TYR A 522 -2.39 28.35 11.65
C TYR A 522 -2.02 29.81 11.34
N VAL A 523 -2.01 30.20 10.06
CA VAL A 523 -1.62 31.55 9.59
C VAL A 523 -2.31 32.71 10.31
N PRO A 524 -3.58 32.64 10.77
CA PRO A 524 -4.21 33.70 11.56
C PRO A 524 -3.49 34.00 12.89
N LYS A 525 -2.94 32.98 13.57
CA LYS A 525 -2.29 33.11 14.90
C LYS A 525 -0.85 33.60 14.83
N ILE A 526 -0.17 33.36 13.72
CA ILE A 526 1.25 33.66 13.50
C ILE A 526 1.41 35.17 13.23
N ASP A 527 2.31 35.89 13.90
CA ASP A 527 2.50 37.32 13.61
C ASP A 527 3.42 37.54 12.40
N ALA A 528 4.54 36.80 12.30
CA ALA A 528 5.38 36.78 11.10
C ALA A 528 5.70 35.33 10.68
N LEU A 529 5.70 35.07 9.37
CA LEU A 529 5.89 33.75 8.80
C LEU A 529 7.02 33.78 7.77
N VAL A 530 7.99 32.89 7.95
CA VAL A 530 9.18 32.74 7.11
C VAL A 530 9.24 31.31 6.57
N ALA A 531 9.47 31.17 5.26
CA ALA A 531 9.85 29.90 4.65
C ALA A 531 11.37 29.79 4.58
N ALA A 532 11.90 28.68 5.08
CA ALA A 532 13.30 28.30 5.05
C ALA A 532 13.46 26.96 4.30
N TRP A 533 13.99 27.06 3.08
CA TRP A 533 14.15 25.93 2.15
C TRP A 533 15.30 25.00 2.56
N LEU A 534 15.11 24.23 3.64
CA LEU A 534 16.11 23.33 4.27
C LEU A 534 17.50 24.01 4.35
N PRO A 535 17.73 24.98 5.26
CA PRO A 535 18.81 25.96 5.15
C PRO A 535 20.25 25.44 5.32
N GLY A 536 20.52 24.15 5.17
CA GLY A 536 21.85 23.58 5.14
C GLY A 536 22.60 23.76 6.47
N SER A 537 23.93 23.83 6.41
CA SER A 537 24.76 23.81 7.62
C SER A 537 24.87 25.15 8.36
N GLU A 538 24.29 26.25 7.88
CA GLU A 538 24.54 27.60 8.44
C GLU A 538 23.27 28.36 8.83
N GLY A 539 22.62 27.88 9.90
CA GLY A 539 21.46 28.48 10.55
C GLY A 539 21.69 29.90 11.07
N ARG A 540 22.95 30.35 11.22
CA ARG A 540 23.27 31.77 11.42
C ARG A 540 22.77 32.67 10.30
N GLY A 541 22.68 32.19 9.06
CA GLY A 541 22.08 32.94 7.94
C GLY A 541 20.59 33.25 8.16
N VAL A 542 19.87 32.39 8.90
CA VAL A 542 18.48 32.63 9.31
C VAL A 542 18.40 33.75 10.35
N ALA A 543 19.29 33.74 11.34
CA ALA A 543 19.35 34.78 12.35
C ALA A 543 19.76 36.16 11.76
N ASP A 544 20.71 36.19 10.82
CA ASP A 544 21.11 37.42 10.12
C ASP A 544 19.89 38.12 9.48
N VAL A 545 18.97 37.36 8.88
CA VAL A 545 17.74 37.91 8.26
C VAL A 545 16.65 38.24 9.29
N LEU A 546 16.47 37.39 10.32
CA LEU A 546 15.47 37.64 11.37
C LEU A 546 15.75 38.89 12.21
N PHE A 547 17.03 39.22 12.44
CA PHE A 547 17.46 40.39 13.23
C PHE A 547 17.91 41.59 12.38
N GLY A 548 17.73 41.53 11.05
CA GLY A 548 17.92 42.67 10.15
C GLY A 548 19.37 43.00 9.75
N ASP A 549 20.33 42.08 9.97
CA ASP A 549 21.67 42.19 9.36
C ASP A 549 21.63 41.98 7.83
N HIS A 550 20.58 41.31 7.33
CA HIS A 550 20.30 41.16 5.90
C HIS A 550 18.80 41.23 5.64
N GLY A 551 18.39 41.73 4.46
CA GLY A 551 16.98 41.82 4.07
C GLY A 551 16.41 40.49 3.56
N PHE A 552 15.08 40.33 3.61
CA PHE A 552 14.39 39.22 2.95
C PHE A 552 14.37 39.43 1.43
N THR A 553 15.40 38.91 0.75
CA THR A 553 15.55 39.03 -0.71
C THR A 553 14.94 37.85 -1.47
N GLY A 554 14.80 36.69 -0.83
CA GLY A 554 14.27 35.46 -1.42
C GLY A 554 12.85 35.60 -1.97
N LYS A 555 12.51 34.69 -2.90
CA LYS A 555 11.21 34.59 -3.55
C LYS A 555 10.71 33.15 -3.49
N LEU A 556 9.40 32.97 -3.57
CA LEU A 556 8.79 31.65 -3.71
C LEU A 556 9.25 31.01 -5.04
N ALA A 557 9.93 29.88 -4.94
CA ALA A 557 10.28 29.03 -6.08
C ALA A 557 9.10 28.20 -6.61
N ARG A 558 8.03 28.13 -5.80
CA ARG A 558 6.84 27.29 -5.94
C ARG A 558 5.62 28.03 -5.39
N THR A 559 4.46 27.84 -5.97
CA THR A 559 3.19 28.39 -5.48
C THR A 559 2.91 27.82 -4.08
N TRP A 560 2.62 28.69 -3.09
CA TRP A 560 2.26 28.23 -1.74
C TRP A 560 0.75 28.04 -1.65
N PHE A 561 0.32 26.77 -1.69
CA PHE A 561 -1.09 26.40 -1.70
C PHE A 561 -1.73 26.57 -0.31
N LYS A 562 -3.00 26.99 -0.30
CA LYS A 562 -3.84 27.07 0.90
C LYS A 562 -4.30 25.68 1.37
N ARG A 563 -4.57 24.80 0.40
CA ARG A 563 -5.14 23.46 0.54
C ARG A 563 -4.66 22.56 -0.60
N VAL A 564 -4.77 21.24 -0.41
CA VAL A 564 -4.34 20.22 -1.40
C VAL A 564 -5.22 20.21 -2.65
N ASP A 565 -6.51 20.56 -2.52
CA ASP A 565 -7.50 20.62 -3.61
C ASP A 565 -7.17 21.65 -4.72
N GLN A 566 -6.12 22.44 -4.55
CA GLN A 566 -5.60 23.38 -5.54
C GLN A 566 -4.57 22.76 -6.52
N LEU A 567 -4.29 21.46 -6.39
CA LEU A 567 -3.32 20.71 -7.21
C LEU A 567 -4.02 19.63 -8.06
N PRO A 568 -3.64 19.45 -9.35
CA PRO A 568 -2.61 20.18 -10.08
C PRO A 568 -3.10 21.52 -10.67
N MET A 569 -2.19 22.49 -10.81
CA MET A 569 -2.47 23.76 -11.49
C MET A 569 -2.50 23.60 -13.02
N ASN A 570 -3.61 23.07 -13.54
CA ASN A 570 -3.84 22.97 -14.98
C ASN A 570 -3.87 24.35 -15.65
N ALA A 571 -3.10 24.54 -16.72
CA ALA A 571 -2.96 25.83 -17.41
C ALA A 571 -4.31 26.38 -17.93
N MET A 572 -5.26 25.49 -18.22
CA MET A 572 -6.68 25.80 -18.47
C MET A 572 -7.26 26.80 -17.46
N ALA A 573 -6.99 26.70 -16.16
CA ALA A 573 -7.57 27.60 -15.16
C ALA A 573 -7.13 29.07 -15.33
N ARG A 574 -5.87 29.31 -15.74
CA ARG A 574 -5.37 30.67 -16.07
C ARG A 574 -5.88 31.17 -17.42
N ILE A 575 -6.19 30.26 -18.35
CA ILE A 575 -6.75 30.58 -19.67
C ILE A 575 -8.24 30.91 -19.54
N LEU A 576 -9.03 30.09 -18.81
CA LEU A 576 -10.45 30.35 -18.53
C LEU A 576 -10.66 31.72 -17.89
N MET A 577 -9.89 32.10 -16.86
CA MET A 577 -10.04 33.42 -16.23
C MET A 577 -9.73 34.61 -17.16
N LYS A 578 -8.91 34.44 -18.20
CA LYS A 578 -8.72 35.47 -19.25
C LYS A 578 -9.77 35.39 -20.36
N MET A 579 -10.21 34.19 -20.72
CA MET A 579 -11.26 33.99 -21.72
C MET A 579 -12.62 34.45 -21.23
N MET A 580 -12.96 34.27 -19.94
CA MET A 580 -14.23 34.72 -19.36
C MET A 580 -14.54 36.20 -19.64
N GLY A 581 -13.53 37.09 -19.63
CA GLY A 581 -13.71 38.50 -19.93
C GLY A 581 -14.04 38.83 -21.41
N ILE A 582 -13.74 37.92 -22.34
CA ILE A 582 -13.98 38.07 -23.78
C ILE A 582 -15.20 37.24 -24.21
N MET A 583 -15.33 36.04 -23.66
CA MET A 583 -16.40 35.09 -23.94
C MET A 583 -17.76 35.58 -23.44
N LEU A 584 -17.81 36.42 -22.39
CA LEU A 584 -19.04 37.09 -21.94
C LEU A 584 -19.67 37.99 -23.02
N TRP A 585 -18.86 38.49 -23.97
CA TRP A 585 -19.33 39.33 -25.08
C TRP A 585 -19.80 38.51 -26.29
N LEU A 586 -19.31 37.28 -26.44
CA LEU A 586 -19.64 36.36 -27.54
C LEU A 586 -20.78 35.37 -27.20
N MET A 587 -20.94 34.99 -25.93
CA MET A 587 -22.01 34.09 -25.50
C MET A 587 -23.42 34.63 -25.76
N VAL A 588 -23.60 35.95 -25.84
CA VAL A 588 -24.88 36.62 -26.12
C VAL A 588 -25.44 36.27 -27.52
N LEU A 589 -24.59 35.86 -28.47
CA LEU A 589 -24.98 35.60 -29.87
C LEU A 589 -25.04 34.13 -30.27
N VAL A 590 -24.56 33.19 -29.44
CA VAL A 590 -24.52 31.74 -29.76
C VAL A 590 -25.50 30.92 -28.92
N ALA A 591 -26.16 31.52 -27.91
CA ALA A 591 -27.10 30.86 -27.01
C ALA A 591 -28.47 30.45 -27.63
N MET A 592 -28.55 30.24 -28.95
CA MET A 592 -29.75 29.79 -29.66
C MET A 592 -29.49 28.66 -30.67
N ALA A 593 -28.70 27.64 -30.27
CA ALA A 593 -28.60 26.38 -31.00
C ALA A 593 -28.37 25.16 -30.07
N VAL A 594 -29.43 24.40 -29.83
CA VAL A 594 -29.48 22.98 -29.41
C VAL A 594 -28.54 22.51 -28.27
N GLY A 595 -29.11 22.27 -27.08
CA GLY A 595 -28.51 21.38 -26.08
C GLY A 595 -29.19 20.00 -26.08
N GLU A 596 -28.40 18.91 -26.04
CA GLU A 596 -28.95 17.57 -25.78
C GLU A 596 -29.23 17.35 -24.28
N ASP A 597 -30.39 16.77 -23.98
CA ASP A 597 -30.80 16.34 -22.64
C ASP A 597 -30.15 14.99 -22.26
N VAL A 598 -29.36 14.96 -21.18
CA VAL A 598 -28.49 13.82 -20.80
C VAL A 598 -29.21 12.90 -19.81
N LYS A 599 -30.12 12.09 -20.36
CA LYS A 599 -31.13 11.32 -19.60
C LYS A 599 -30.56 10.35 -18.57
N TYR A 600 -29.37 9.78 -18.75
CA TYR A 600 -28.81 8.90 -17.73
C TYR A 600 -28.46 9.61 -16.41
N LYS A 601 -28.27 10.94 -16.41
CA LYS A 601 -27.97 11.74 -15.21
C LYS A 601 -29.21 12.27 -14.48
N ASP A 602 -30.40 12.26 -15.10
CA ASP A 602 -31.64 12.67 -14.44
C ASP A 602 -32.22 11.50 -13.60
N PRO A 603 -32.27 11.62 -12.25
CA PRO A 603 -32.80 10.57 -11.39
C PRO A 603 -34.33 10.38 -11.52
N LYS A 604 -35.05 11.28 -12.21
CA LYS A 604 -36.48 11.13 -12.50
C LYS A 604 -36.75 10.20 -13.69
N GLN A 605 -35.74 9.89 -14.51
CA GLN A 605 -35.90 8.95 -15.63
C GLN A 605 -35.98 7.50 -15.12
N PRO A 606 -36.85 6.64 -15.67
CA PRO A 606 -36.87 5.23 -15.34
C PRO A 606 -35.50 4.58 -15.59
N VAL A 607 -35.04 3.71 -14.69
CA VAL A 607 -33.71 3.08 -14.76
C VAL A 607 -33.41 2.44 -16.13
N GLY A 608 -34.39 1.78 -16.75
CA GLY A 608 -34.23 1.22 -18.11
C GLY A 608 -33.98 2.26 -19.22
N VAL A 609 -34.50 3.48 -19.07
CA VAL A 609 -34.20 4.62 -19.97
C VAL A 609 -32.79 5.12 -19.71
N ARG A 610 -32.39 5.27 -18.44
CA ARG A 610 -31.04 5.71 -18.04
C ARG A 610 -29.95 4.77 -18.55
N ILE A 611 -30.14 3.45 -18.41
CA ILE A 611 -29.22 2.43 -18.94
C ILE A 611 -29.16 2.48 -20.47
N LYS A 612 -30.30 2.65 -21.16
CA LYS A 612 -30.32 2.72 -22.64
C LYS A 612 -29.63 3.97 -23.18
N ASP A 613 -29.79 5.12 -22.51
CA ASP A 613 -29.09 6.35 -22.86
C ASP A 613 -27.58 6.23 -22.58
N LEU A 614 -27.19 5.65 -21.44
CA LEU A 614 -25.79 5.46 -21.08
C LEU A 614 -25.05 4.50 -22.03
N ILE A 615 -25.60 3.29 -22.28
CA ILE A 615 -24.97 2.30 -23.18
C ILE A 615 -24.82 2.83 -24.61
N ARG A 616 -25.77 3.65 -25.10
CA ARG A 616 -25.67 4.32 -26.40
C ARG A 616 -24.50 5.33 -26.46
N ARG A 617 -24.11 5.89 -25.32
CA ARG A 617 -23.01 6.87 -25.20
C ARG A 617 -21.64 6.23 -24.92
N MET A 618 -21.57 4.94 -24.58
CA MET A 618 -20.33 4.23 -24.20
C MET A 618 -19.53 3.70 -25.40
N THR A 619 -18.19 3.79 -25.34
CA THR A 619 -17.29 3.08 -26.29
C THR A 619 -17.19 1.59 -25.94
N LEU A 620 -16.48 0.79 -26.77
CA LEU A 620 -16.21 -0.61 -26.44
C LEU A 620 -15.30 -0.73 -25.21
N GLU A 621 -14.31 0.14 -25.12
CA GLU A 621 -13.32 0.18 -24.04
C GLU A 621 -13.99 0.55 -22.71
N GLU A 622 -14.90 1.54 -22.69
CA GLU A 622 -15.71 1.86 -21.50
C GLU A 622 -16.67 0.72 -21.12
N LYS A 623 -17.20 -0.02 -22.09
CA LYS A 623 -18.05 -1.20 -21.85
C LYS A 623 -17.25 -2.35 -21.22
N ILE A 624 -16.08 -2.66 -21.77
CA ILE A 624 -15.16 -3.68 -21.24
C ILE A 624 -14.67 -3.27 -19.85
N GLY A 625 -14.34 -2.00 -19.64
CA GLY A 625 -13.99 -1.45 -18.33
C GLY A 625 -15.04 -1.75 -17.26
N GLN A 626 -16.33 -1.61 -17.58
CA GLN A 626 -17.41 -1.96 -16.64
C GLN A 626 -17.50 -3.46 -16.31
N MET A 627 -16.94 -4.34 -17.14
CA MET A 627 -16.87 -5.79 -16.90
C MET A 627 -15.64 -6.19 -16.06
N VAL A 628 -14.74 -5.26 -15.74
CA VAL A 628 -13.54 -5.51 -14.94
C VAL A 628 -13.78 -5.20 -13.46
N GLN A 629 -13.36 -6.11 -12.59
CA GLN A 629 -13.15 -5.89 -11.16
C GLN A 629 -11.67 -6.13 -10.80
N ILE A 630 -11.04 -5.22 -10.07
CA ILE A 630 -9.63 -5.33 -9.62
C ILE A 630 -9.49 -5.28 -8.10
N ASP A 631 -8.47 -5.91 -7.52
CA ASP A 631 -8.19 -5.72 -6.08
C ASP A 631 -7.66 -4.29 -5.84
N ARG A 632 -7.93 -3.73 -4.65
CA ARG A 632 -7.45 -2.40 -4.20
C ARG A 632 -5.94 -2.22 -4.26
N LEU A 633 -5.15 -3.30 -4.24
CA LEU A 633 -3.70 -3.28 -4.50
C LEU A 633 -3.33 -2.87 -5.92
N SER A 634 -4.24 -3.07 -6.88
CA SER A 634 -4.09 -2.69 -8.30
C SER A 634 -4.88 -1.42 -8.66
N ALA A 635 -5.71 -0.91 -7.74
CA ALA A 635 -6.55 0.25 -7.97
C ALA A 635 -5.83 1.56 -7.64
N SER A 636 -6.02 2.56 -8.49
CA SER A 636 -5.76 3.98 -8.21
C SER A 636 -6.79 4.82 -8.96
N PRO A 637 -7.09 6.06 -8.53
CA PRO A 637 -7.99 6.95 -9.27
C PRO A 637 -7.68 7.08 -10.76
N ASP A 638 -6.39 7.06 -11.10
CA ASP A 638 -5.90 7.19 -12.47
C ASP A 638 -6.17 5.90 -13.28
N ILE A 639 -6.03 4.72 -12.67
CA ILE A 639 -6.47 3.42 -13.24
C ILE A 639 -8.00 3.38 -13.41
N MET A 640 -8.74 3.79 -12.38
CA MET A 640 -10.21 3.85 -12.40
C MET A 640 -10.73 4.76 -13.52
N GLN A 641 -10.09 5.92 -13.72
CA GLN A 641 -10.43 6.87 -14.78
C GLN A 641 -10.04 6.34 -16.16
N THR A 642 -8.80 5.87 -16.32
CA THR A 642 -8.21 5.50 -17.63
C THR A 642 -8.93 4.31 -18.25
N TYR A 643 -9.13 3.25 -17.48
CA TYR A 643 -9.77 2.02 -17.96
C TYR A 643 -11.28 1.96 -17.68
N SER A 644 -11.86 3.03 -17.12
CA SER A 644 -13.29 3.11 -16.78
C SER A 644 -13.78 1.90 -15.97
N ILE A 645 -12.98 1.50 -14.98
CA ILE A 645 -13.10 0.23 -14.25
C ILE A 645 -14.48 0.11 -13.57
N GLY A 646 -15.09 -1.06 -13.73
CA GLY A 646 -16.42 -1.36 -13.21
C GLY A 646 -16.48 -1.48 -11.70
N SER A 647 -15.50 -2.15 -11.10
CA SER A 647 -15.52 -2.51 -9.70
C SER A 647 -14.11 -2.61 -9.10
N VAL A 648 -14.03 -2.44 -7.78
CA VAL A 648 -12.84 -2.76 -6.98
C VAL A 648 -13.25 -3.78 -5.91
N LEU A 649 -12.33 -4.60 -5.41
CA LEU A 649 -12.54 -5.38 -4.18
C LEU A 649 -11.38 -5.27 -3.19
N SER A 650 -11.63 -5.73 -1.97
CA SER A 650 -10.60 -6.28 -1.10
C SER A 650 -10.71 -7.81 -1.06
N GLY A 651 -9.66 -8.52 -1.47
CA GLY A 651 -9.46 -9.92 -1.07
C GLY A 651 -9.22 -10.07 0.44
N GLY A 652 -9.25 -11.31 0.96
CA GLY A 652 -9.11 -11.58 2.39
C GLY A 652 -7.78 -11.09 2.98
N GLY A 653 -7.83 -10.04 3.80
CA GLY A 653 -6.65 -9.36 4.36
C GLY A 653 -6.14 -8.15 3.56
N SER A 654 -6.80 -7.75 2.47
CA SER A 654 -6.46 -6.57 1.67
C SER A 654 -7.03 -5.28 2.30
N GLU A 655 -6.52 -4.90 3.48
CA GLU A 655 -6.90 -3.68 4.23
C GLU A 655 -6.17 -2.41 3.73
N PRO A 656 -6.68 -1.18 3.96
CA PRO A 656 -6.00 0.05 3.54
C PRO A 656 -4.67 0.30 4.26
N LEU A 657 -4.61 -0.06 5.55
CA LEU A 657 -3.44 0.01 6.43
C LEU A 657 -3.67 -0.89 7.67
N PRO A 658 -2.62 -1.40 8.35
CA PRO A 658 -2.79 -2.32 9.48
C PRO A 658 -3.63 -1.74 10.62
N LYS A 659 -4.72 -2.43 11.00
CA LYS A 659 -5.70 -1.98 12.02
C LYS A 659 -6.42 -0.68 11.63
N ALA A 660 -6.81 -0.57 10.36
CA ALA A 660 -7.55 0.57 9.81
C ALA A 660 -8.83 0.93 10.57
N SER A 661 -9.10 2.23 10.70
CA SER A 661 -10.39 2.76 11.17
C SER A 661 -11.47 2.68 10.09
N ALA A 662 -12.74 2.85 10.47
CA ALA A 662 -13.83 2.98 9.51
C ALA A 662 -13.63 4.20 8.59
N GLU A 663 -13.13 5.32 9.13
CA GLU A 663 -12.75 6.50 8.36
C GLU A 663 -11.67 6.20 7.30
N ASP A 664 -10.66 5.38 7.59
CA ASP A 664 -9.59 5.02 6.64
C ASP A 664 -10.15 4.25 5.43
N TRP A 665 -11.07 3.31 5.66
CA TRP A 665 -11.79 2.61 4.60
C TRP A 665 -12.65 3.56 3.76
N VAL A 666 -13.44 4.43 4.42
CA VAL A 666 -14.28 5.44 3.75
C VAL A 666 -13.43 6.41 2.91
N ASN A 667 -12.26 6.80 3.40
CA ASN A 667 -11.30 7.64 2.67
C ASN A 667 -10.76 6.94 1.42
N MET A 668 -10.27 5.70 1.53
CA MET A 668 -9.77 4.91 0.39
C MET A 668 -10.84 4.72 -0.70
N ILE A 669 -12.06 4.36 -0.29
CA ILE A 669 -13.17 4.12 -1.22
C ILE A 669 -13.59 5.42 -1.92
N ASN A 670 -13.65 6.52 -1.18
CA ASN A 670 -13.93 7.84 -1.77
C ASN A 670 -12.83 8.29 -2.75
N GLU A 671 -11.55 7.95 -2.52
CA GLU A 671 -10.49 8.21 -3.50
C GLU A 671 -10.74 7.43 -4.81
N PHE A 672 -10.92 6.11 -4.76
CA PHE A 672 -11.20 5.30 -5.96
C PHE A 672 -12.51 5.72 -6.67
N GLN A 673 -13.54 6.08 -5.89
CA GLN A 673 -14.79 6.58 -6.42
C GLN A 673 -14.60 7.89 -7.21
N ASN A 674 -13.80 8.84 -6.68
CA ASN A 674 -13.53 10.10 -7.36
C ASN A 674 -12.80 9.90 -8.71
N GLY A 675 -11.90 8.93 -8.82
CA GLY A 675 -11.31 8.55 -10.12
C GLY A 675 -12.30 7.91 -11.10
N SER A 676 -13.28 7.16 -10.57
CA SER A 676 -14.36 6.61 -11.39
C SER A 676 -15.29 7.71 -11.91
N LEU A 677 -15.60 8.70 -11.06
CA LEU A 677 -16.45 9.86 -11.38
C LEU A 677 -15.76 10.89 -12.31
N SER A 678 -14.42 10.94 -12.35
CA SER A 678 -13.68 11.80 -13.28
C SER A 678 -13.57 11.21 -14.70
N SER A 679 -14.04 9.99 -14.94
CA SER A 679 -14.17 9.40 -16.27
C SER A 679 -15.13 10.21 -17.15
N ARG A 680 -15.02 10.07 -18.48
CA ARG A 680 -15.81 10.85 -19.48
C ARG A 680 -17.32 10.78 -19.26
N LEU A 681 -17.82 9.64 -18.76
CA LEU A 681 -19.24 9.42 -18.45
C LEU A 681 -19.53 9.49 -16.93
N GLY A 682 -18.52 9.60 -16.08
CA GLY A 682 -18.66 9.65 -14.62
C GLY A 682 -19.42 8.45 -14.05
N ILE A 683 -19.15 7.25 -14.57
CA ILE A 683 -19.84 6.04 -14.11
C ILE A 683 -19.26 5.65 -12.74
N PRO A 684 -20.08 5.56 -11.68
CA PRO A 684 -19.61 5.16 -10.35
C PRO A 684 -19.08 3.73 -10.38
N MET A 685 -17.98 3.43 -9.67
CA MET A 685 -17.59 2.04 -9.41
C MET A 685 -18.48 1.42 -8.32
N ILE A 686 -18.37 0.11 -8.15
CA ILE A 686 -18.97 -0.65 -7.06
C ILE A 686 -17.83 -1.37 -6.31
N TYR A 687 -17.70 -1.16 -5.00
CA TYR A 687 -16.66 -1.81 -4.19
C TYR A 687 -17.21 -3.08 -3.53
N GLY A 688 -16.52 -4.22 -3.64
CA GLY A 688 -16.92 -5.52 -3.08
C GLY A 688 -16.02 -6.01 -1.94
N ILE A 689 -16.58 -6.80 -1.01
CA ILE A 689 -15.81 -7.46 0.06
C ILE A 689 -16.48 -8.75 0.56
N ASP A 690 -15.69 -9.69 1.08
CA ASP A 690 -16.17 -10.90 1.77
C ASP A 690 -16.59 -10.61 3.22
N ALA A 691 -17.83 -10.11 3.40
CA ALA A 691 -18.48 -10.01 4.70
C ALA A 691 -19.40 -11.22 4.94
N VAL A 692 -18.80 -12.38 5.19
CA VAL A 692 -19.45 -13.70 5.01
C VAL A 692 -20.09 -14.34 6.25
N HIS A 693 -19.65 -13.99 7.47
CA HIS A 693 -20.03 -14.68 8.69
C HIS A 693 -21.36 -14.15 9.29
N GLY A 694 -22.48 -14.53 8.66
CA GLY A 694 -23.83 -14.21 9.12
C GLY A 694 -24.91 -15.13 8.54
N HIS A 695 -26.03 -15.28 9.26
CA HIS A 695 -26.97 -16.39 9.01
C HIS A 695 -28.48 -16.07 9.14
N ASN A 696 -28.92 -14.80 9.12
CA ASN A 696 -30.35 -14.44 9.05
C ASN A 696 -30.56 -12.95 8.70
N ASN A 697 -31.82 -12.53 8.50
CA ASN A 697 -32.20 -11.15 8.16
C ASN A 697 -31.69 -10.09 9.18
N ARG A 698 -31.74 -10.36 10.49
CA ARG A 698 -31.23 -9.43 11.53
C ARG A 698 -29.72 -9.28 11.44
N ILE A 699 -28.98 -10.38 11.27
CA ILE A 699 -27.52 -10.33 11.10
C ILE A 699 -27.18 -9.64 9.78
N GLY A 700 -27.80 -10.00 8.66
CA GLY A 700 -27.60 -9.30 7.38
C GLY A 700 -27.89 -7.80 7.43
N SER A 701 -28.87 -7.38 8.25
CA SER A 701 -29.14 -5.97 8.50
C SER A 701 -28.06 -5.27 9.32
N ALA A 702 -27.40 -5.96 10.26
CA ALA A 702 -26.23 -5.44 10.97
C ALA A 702 -24.99 -5.41 10.06
N THR A 703 -24.68 -6.52 9.37
CA THR A 703 -23.59 -6.61 8.39
C THR A 703 -23.70 -5.53 7.32
N ALA A 704 -24.90 -5.22 6.81
CA ALA A 704 -25.10 -4.13 5.88
C ALA A 704 -24.78 -2.73 6.44
N LEU A 705 -24.98 -2.51 7.75
CA LEU A 705 -24.59 -1.27 8.42
C LEU A 705 -23.09 -1.20 8.65
N GLU A 706 -22.45 -2.27 9.14
CA GLU A 706 -21.00 -2.31 9.38
C GLU A 706 -20.18 -2.22 8.08
N VAL A 707 -20.64 -2.86 7.00
CA VAL A 707 -20.04 -2.74 5.67
C VAL A 707 -20.29 -1.36 5.05
N ARG A 708 -21.42 -0.71 5.36
CA ARG A 708 -21.64 0.70 4.98
C ARG A 708 -20.88 1.70 5.86
N ALA A 709 -20.50 1.33 7.09
CA ALA A 709 -19.66 2.11 7.98
C ALA A 709 -18.23 2.25 7.45
N THR A 710 -17.70 1.21 6.81
CA THR A 710 -16.45 1.26 6.03
C THR A 710 -16.65 1.85 4.63
N GLY A 711 -17.89 2.14 4.21
CA GLY A 711 -18.22 2.79 2.93
C GLY A 711 -18.54 1.85 1.77
N ILE A 712 -18.50 0.53 1.98
CA ILE A 712 -18.60 -0.49 0.93
C ILE A 712 -20.08 -0.72 0.53
N PRO A 713 -20.42 -0.70 -0.78
CA PRO A 713 -21.80 -0.90 -1.25
C PRO A 713 -22.20 -2.35 -1.58
N TYR A 714 -21.30 -3.32 -1.56
CA TYR A 714 -21.54 -4.68 -2.08
C TYR A 714 -20.77 -5.75 -1.29
N VAL A 715 -21.43 -6.88 -0.98
CA VAL A 715 -20.83 -8.02 -0.28
C VAL A 715 -20.89 -9.31 -1.10
N PHE A 716 -19.87 -10.14 -0.95
CA PHE A 716 -19.81 -11.49 -1.51
C PHE A 716 -20.49 -12.53 -0.59
N ALA A 717 -21.73 -12.24 -0.18
CA ALA A 717 -22.53 -13.09 0.71
C ALA A 717 -24.02 -13.05 0.33
N PRO A 718 -24.80 -14.12 0.56
CA PRO A 718 -24.43 -15.37 1.24
C PRO A 718 -23.73 -16.43 0.38
N CYS A 719 -22.87 -17.22 1.04
CA CYS A 719 -22.56 -18.56 0.56
C CYS A 719 -23.79 -19.45 0.79
N ILE A 720 -24.30 -20.06 -0.28
CA ILE A 720 -25.46 -20.97 -0.29
C ILE A 720 -25.09 -22.34 -0.83
N ALA A 721 -23.83 -22.72 -0.61
CA ALA A 721 -23.36 -24.09 -0.76
C ALA A 721 -24.23 -25.03 0.09
N VAL A 722 -24.51 -26.22 -0.45
CA VAL A 722 -25.04 -27.35 0.32
C VAL A 722 -23.90 -28.35 0.45
N CYS A 723 -23.06 -28.20 1.47
CA CYS A 723 -21.93 -29.09 1.70
C CYS A 723 -22.43 -30.53 1.96
N LYS A 724 -21.99 -31.50 1.15
CA LYS A 724 -22.35 -32.93 1.24
C LYS A 724 -21.24 -33.82 1.80
N ASP A 725 -20.05 -33.26 2.02
CA ASP A 725 -18.89 -33.95 2.59
C ASP A 725 -18.11 -32.99 3.49
N PRO A 726 -18.04 -33.22 4.82
CA PRO A 726 -17.38 -32.29 5.75
C PRO A 726 -15.87 -32.20 5.54
N ARG A 727 -15.25 -33.09 4.76
CA ARG A 727 -13.82 -33.01 4.40
C ARG A 727 -13.45 -31.70 3.70
N TRP A 728 -14.43 -31.01 3.09
CA TRP A 728 -14.26 -29.71 2.42
C TRP A 728 -13.92 -28.56 3.36
N GLY A 729 -12.84 -27.84 3.05
CA GLY A 729 -12.33 -26.69 3.80
C GLY A 729 -13.20 -25.43 3.75
N ARG A 730 -14.33 -25.43 3.03
CA ARG A 730 -15.36 -24.36 3.10
C ARG A 730 -16.69 -24.83 3.67
N CYS A 731 -16.75 -26.04 4.25
CA CYS A 731 -18.01 -26.59 4.76
C CYS A 731 -18.63 -25.75 5.91
N TYR A 732 -17.86 -24.89 6.59
CA TYR A 732 -18.36 -23.92 7.56
C TYR A 732 -19.08 -22.71 6.94
N GLU A 733 -18.84 -22.41 5.67
CA GLU A 733 -19.59 -21.39 4.91
C GLU A 733 -20.98 -21.91 4.49
N SER A 734 -21.20 -23.23 4.57
CA SER A 734 -22.45 -23.89 4.19
C SER A 734 -23.38 -24.03 5.40
N TYR A 735 -24.56 -23.38 5.36
CA TYR A 735 -25.54 -23.42 6.46
C TYR A 735 -26.01 -24.82 6.88
N SER A 736 -25.99 -25.82 5.98
CA SER A 736 -26.55 -27.15 6.21
C SER A 736 -26.09 -28.19 5.17
N GLU A 737 -26.29 -29.47 5.45
CA GLU A 737 -26.29 -30.53 4.43
C GLU A 737 -27.67 -30.77 3.78
N ASP A 738 -28.74 -30.30 4.42
CA ASP A 738 -30.10 -30.25 3.86
C ASP A 738 -30.30 -28.91 3.11
N HIS A 739 -30.58 -29.03 1.81
CA HIS A 739 -30.84 -27.90 0.92
C HIS A 739 -31.99 -27.00 1.40
N LYS A 740 -32.99 -27.55 2.11
CA LYS A 740 -34.15 -26.78 2.61
C LYS A 740 -33.76 -25.78 3.68
N LEU A 741 -32.79 -26.14 4.53
CA LEU A 741 -32.27 -25.24 5.54
C LEU A 741 -31.37 -24.17 4.91
N VAL A 742 -30.59 -24.51 3.87
CA VAL A 742 -29.84 -23.52 3.08
C VAL A 742 -30.77 -22.53 2.37
N GLU A 743 -31.87 -23.02 1.78
CA GLU A 743 -32.92 -22.21 1.15
C GLU A 743 -33.59 -21.27 2.16
N ALA A 744 -33.95 -21.76 3.34
CA ALA A 744 -34.49 -20.93 4.42
C ALA A 744 -33.50 -19.85 4.93
N MET A 745 -32.19 -20.13 4.96
CA MET A 745 -31.18 -19.17 5.41
C MET A 745 -30.90 -18.04 4.40
N THR A 746 -31.43 -18.12 3.17
CA THR A 746 -31.39 -17.00 2.20
C THR A 746 -32.12 -15.74 2.69
N GLU A 747 -32.85 -15.79 3.81
CA GLU A 747 -33.37 -14.62 4.55
C GLU A 747 -32.30 -13.58 4.94
N ILE A 748 -31.02 -13.93 4.90
CA ILE A 748 -29.93 -12.93 4.97
C ILE A 748 -29.93 -11.95 3.78
N ILE A 749 -30.47 -12.30 2.61
CA ILE A 749 -30.52 -11.44 1.42
C ILE A 749 -31.42 -10.21 1.64
N PRO A 750 -32.70 -10.32 2.06
CA PRO A 750 -33.48 -9.14 2.47
C PRO A 750 -32.88 -8.45 3.72
N GLY A 751 -32.12 -9.15 4.55
CA GLY A 751 -31.28 -8.52 5.58
C GLY A 751 -30.24 -7.55 4.98
N LEU A 752 -29.41 -8.04 4.06
CA LEU A 752 -28.32 -7.29 3.43
C LEU A 752 -28.84 -6.17 2.50
N GLN A 753 -29.86 -6.48 1.70
CA GLN A 753 -30.37 -5.61 0.65
C GLN A 753 -31.58 -4.77 1.06
N GLY A 754 -32.35 -5.18 2.07
CA GLY A 754 -33.69 -4.65 2.37
C GLY A 754 -34.81 -5.43 1.66
N ASP A 755 -36.02 -5.39 2.21
CA ASP A 755 -37.16 -6.19 1.74
C ASP A 755 -37.67 -5.74 0.36
N ILE A 756 -37.88 -6.71 -0.52
CA ILE A 756 -38.33 -6.46 -1.89
C ILE A 756 -39.82 -6.02 -1.93
N PRO A 757 -40.19 -4.91 -2.59
CA PRO A 757 -41.57 -4.44 -2.63
C PRO A 757 -42.53 -5.49 -3.24
N ALA A 758 -43.70 -5.68 -2.63
CA ALA A 758 -44.64 -6.78 -2.94
C ALA A 758 -45.22 -6.86 -4.38
N LYS A 759 -44.91 -5.90 -5.26
CA LYS A 759 -45.28 -5.90 -6.70
C LYS A 759 -44.06 -5.89 -7.63
N SER A 760 -42.88 -6.22 -7.10
CA SER A 760 -41.63 -6.27 -7.87
C SER A 760 -41.59 -7.43 -8.85
N ARG A 761 -40.89 -7.24 -9.97
CA ARG A 761 -40.71 -8.28 -10.98
C ARG A 761 -39.64 -9.27 -10.51
N LYS A 762 -40.03 -10.56 -10.35
CA LYS A 762 -39.11 -11.65 -9.98
C LYS A 762 -37.82 -11.64 -10.82
N GLY A 763 -36.68 -11.85 -10.18
CA GLY A 763 -35.35 -11.85 -10.80
C GLY A 763 -34.78 -10.49 -11.19
N VAL A 764 -35.45 -9.38 -10.90
CA VAL A 764 -34.85 -8.04 -10.96
C VAL A 764 -34.10 -7.78 -9.65
N PRO A 765 -32.84 -7.31 -9.69
CA PRO A 765 -32.05 -7.04 -8.49
C PRO A 765 -32.62 -5.85 -7.70
N TYR A 766 -32.58 -5.90 -6.37
CA TYR A 766 -33.14 -4.85 -5.50
C TYR A 766 -32.18 -4.49 -4.36
N VAL A 767 -32.10 -3.20 -4.02
CA VAL A 767 -31.48 -2.70 -2.78
C VAL A 767 -32.29 -1.51 -2.25
N GLY A 768 -32.69 -1.57 -0.97
CA GLY A 768 -33.56 -0.61 -0.28
C GLY A 768 -32.88 0.68 0.20
N GLY A 769 -31.89 1.20 -0.54
CA GLY A 769 -31.24 2.50 -0.26
C GLY A 769 -29.92 2.44 0.50
N LYS A 770 -29.38 3.63 0.85
CA LYS A 770 -27.95 3.81 1.20
C LYS A 770 -27.43 3.09 2.45
N LYS A 771 -28.29 2.63 3.37
CA LYS A 771 -27.94 1.81 4.55
C LYS A 771 -27.97 0.29 4.25
N LYS A 772 -28.16 -0.10 3.00
CA LYS A 772 -28.17 -1.49 2.52
C LYS A 772 -27.08 -1.71 1.46
N VAL A 773 -26.69 -2.96 1.26
CA VAL A 773 -25.64 -3.37 0.31
C VAL A 773 -26.23 -4.29 -0.76
N ALA A 774 -25.58 -4.42 -1.90
CA ALA A 774 -25.85 -5.51 -2.83
C ALA A 774 -25.38 -6.85 -2.21
N ALA A 775 -26.16 -7.91 -2.39
CA ALA A 775 -25.81 -9.27 -1.97
C ALA A 775 -25.42 -10.16 -3.16
N CYS A 776 -24.64 -11.21 -2.89
CA CYS A 776 -24.12 -12.17 -3.86
C CYS A 776 -24.44 -13.60 -3.42
N ALA A 777 -25.27 -14.32 -4.16
CA ALA A 777 -25.45 -15.76 -3.93
C ALA A 777 -24.25 -16.51 -4.54
N LYS A 778 -23.49 -17.26 -3.71
CA LYS A 778 -22.28 -17.97 -4.14
C LYS A 778 -22.18 -19.42 -3.63
N HIS A 779 -21.50 -20.36 -4.30
CA HIS A 779 -20.85 -20.24 -5.61
C HIS A 779 -21.57 -21.15 -6.63
N PHE A 780 -22.03 -20.56 -7.74
CA PHE A 780 -22.93 -21.19 -8.70
C PHE A 780 -22.15 -22.18 -9.60
N VAL A 781 -22.42 -23.48 -9.56
CA VAL A 781 -23.33 -24.22 -8.68
C VAL A 781 -22.77 -25.61 -8.37
N GLY A 782 -23.13 -26.17 -7.22
CA GLY A 782 -22.65 -27.50 -6.80
C GLY A 782 -21.27 -27.49 -6.15
N ASP A 783 -20.80 -26.32 -5.70
CA ASP A 783 -19.57 -26.13 -4.92
C ASP A 783 -19.45 -27.08 -3.72
N GLY A 784 -20.49 -27.19 -2.89
CA GLY A 784 -20.53 -28.10 -1.75
C GLY A 784 -20.68 -29.60 -2.10
N GLY A 785 -20.70 -29.97 -3.38
CA GLY A 785 -20.94 -31.34 -3.87
C GLY A 785 -19.70 -32.04 -4.46
N THR A 786 -18.50 -31.48 -4.31
CA THR A 786 -17.29 -32.00 -4.97
C THR A 786 -16.87 -33.38 -4.48
N THR A 787 -16.16 -34.11 -5.34
CA THR A 787 -15.70 -35.47 -5.06
C THR A 787 -14.81 -35.50 -3.82
N LYS A 788 -15.21 -36.30 -2.81
CA LYS A 788 -14.59 -36.39 -1.47
C LYS A 788 -14.51 -35.05 -0.70
N GLY A 789 -15.26 -34.03 -1.12
CA GLY A 789 -15.17 -32.68 -0.56
C GLY A 789 -13.90 -31.91 -0.95
N ILE A 790 -13.16 -32.31 -2.00
CA ILE A 790 -11.96 -31.56 -2.41
C ILE A 790 -12.37 -30.19 -2.99
N ASN A 791 -11.75 -29.12 -2.54
CA ASN A 791 -12.06 -27.77 -2.99
C ASN A 791 -11.74 -27.58 -4.50
N GLU A 792 -12.58 -26.82 -5.20
CA GLU A 792 -12.47 -26.55 -6.66
C GLU A 792 -12.56 -27.76 -7.62
N ASP A 793 -12.78 -28.97 -7.09
CA ASP A 793 -12.80 -30.22 -7.86
C ASP A 793 -14.12 -30.45 -8.62
N ASN A 794 -14.43 -31.71 -8.98
CA ASN A 794 -15.55 -32.10 -9.82
C ASN A 794 -16.71 -32.64 -8.97
N THR A 795 -17.87 -32.00 -9.11
CA THR A 795 -19.15 -32.44 -8.57
C THR A 795 -19.78 -33.44 -9.53
N VAL A 796 -19.62 -34.73 -9.21
CA VAL A 796 -20.11 -35.85 -10.02
C VAL A 796 -21.50 -36.23 -9.54
N ILE A 797 -22.53 -35.70 -10.23
CA ILE A 797 -23.94 -35.89 -9.86
C ILE A 797 -24.82 -35.79 -11.10
N ASP A 798 -25.91 -36.56 -11.14
CA ASP A 798 -26.86 -36.48 -12.25
C ASP A 798 -27.62 -35.14 -12.26
N LYS A 799 -28.38 -34.90 -13.34
CA LYS A 799 -29.14 -33.67 -13.51
C LYS A 799 -30.19 -33.50 -12.42
N HIS A 800 -30.85 -34.58 -11.99
CA HIS A 800 -31.88 -34.52 -10.95
C HIS A 800 -31.27 -34.11 -9.60
N GLY A 801 -30.16 -34.70 -9.19
CA GLY A 801 -29.43 -34.37 -7.97
C GLY A 801 -28.93 -32.93 -7.94
N LEU A 802 -28.33 -32.42 -9.03
CA LEU A 802 -27.90 -31.01 -9.09
C LEU A 802 -29.09 -30.05 -8.90
N PHE A 803 -30.20 -30.30 -9.59
CA PHE A 803 -31.37 -29.42 -9.57
C PHE A 803 -32.24 -29.56 -8.31
N SER A 804 -32.19 -30.69 -7.60
CA SER A 804 -32.93 -30.91 -6.35
C SER A 804 -32.13 -30.53 -5.10
N ILE A 805 -30.80 -30.66 -5.11
CA ILE A 805 -29.95 -30.38 -3.93
C ILE A 805 -29.29 -29.00 -4.03
N HIS A 806 -28.57 -28.71 -5.11
CA HIS A 806 -27.67 -27.54 -5.16
C HIS A 806 -28.29 -26.28 -5.80
N MET A 807 -29.44 -26.40 -6.47
CA MET A 807 -30.12 -25.29 -7.15
C MET A 807 -31.23 -24.56 -6.35
N PRO A 808 -32.00 -25.16 -5.42
CA PRO A 808 -33.18 -24.50 -4.82
C PRO A 808 -32.91 -23.13 -4.20
N ALA A 809 -31.86 -23.01 -3.39
CA ALA A 809 -31.49 -21.74 -2.75
C ALA A 809 -31.15 -20.61 -3.75
N TYR A 810 -30.70 -20.91 -4.98
CA TYR A 810 -30.54 -19.91 -6.04
C TYR A 810 -31.88 -19.40 -6.54
N SER A 811 -32.88 -20.29 -6.69
CA SER A 811 -34.23 -19.92 -7.09
C SER A 811 -34.86 -18.95 -6.08
N ASP A 812 -34.77 -19.24 -4.79
CA ASP A 812 -35.30 -18.37 -3.74
C ASP A 812 -34.52 -17.05 -3.63
N SER A 813 -33.19 -17.08 -3.72
CA SER A 813 -32.34 -15.88 -3.79
C SER A 813 -32.76 -14.91 -4.92
N ILE A 814 -33.15 -15.46 -6.09
CA ILE A 814 -33.59 -14.69 -7.26
C ILE A 814 -35.04 -14.20 -7.11
N ILE A 815 -35.87 -14.89 -6.32
CA ILE A 815 -37.19 -14.40 -5.89
C ILE A 815 -37.04 -13.23 -4.91
N LYS A 816 -36.10 -13.32 -3.96
CA LYS A 816 -35.71 -12.29 -2.99
C LYS A 816 -34.91 -11.12 -3.60
N GLY A 817 -34.66 -11.15 -4.92
CA GLY A 817 -34.06 -10.04 -5.66
C GLY A 817 -32.55 -9.85 -5.45
N VAL A 818 -31.81 -10.94 -5.22
CA VAL A 818 -30.34 -10.90 -5.08
C VAL A 818 -29.68 -10.13 -6.22
N SER A 819 -28.70 -9.27 -5.88
CA SER A 819 -28.09 -8.36 -6.85
C SER A 819 -27.11 -9.06 -7.80
N THR A 820 -26.33 -10.00 -7.30
CA THR A 820 -25.32 -10.71 -8.09
C THR A 820 -25.29 -12.21 -7.78
N VAL A 821 -24.65 -12.98 -8.66
CA VAL A 821 -24.37 -14.41 -8.48
C VAL A 821 -22.92 -14.66 -8.86
N MET A 822 -22.14 -15.29 -7.98
CA MET A 822 -20.74 -15.64 -8.24
C MET A 822 -20.64 -17.07 -8.74
N VAL A 823 -19.81 -17.32 -9.75
CA VAL A 823 -19.61 -18.67 -10.34
C VAL A 823 -18.53 -19.45 -9.60
N SER A 824 -18.83 -20.71 -9.27
CA SER A 824 -17.92 -21.64 -8.57
C SER A 824 -16.70 -22.03 -9.40
N TYR A 825 -15.55 -22.23 -8.75
CA TYR A 825 -14.38 -22.87 -9.36
C TYR A 825 -14.62 -24.32 -9.81
N SER A 826 -15.61 -25.00 -9.22
CA SER A 826 -15.85 -26.44 -9.42
C SER A 826 -16.23 -26.79 -10.86
N SER A 827 -16.11 -28.08 -11.18
CA SER A 827 -16.71 -28.66 -12.39
C SER A 827 -18.04 -29.36 -12.04
N TRP A 828 -18.96 -29.44 -12.99
CA TRP A 828 -20.08 -30.38 -12.94
C TRP A 828 -19.86 -31.45 -14.02
N ASN A 829 -19.76 -32.72 -13.61
CA ASN A 829 -19.49 -33.87 -14.50
C ASN A 829 -18.31 -33.65 -15.50
N GLY A 830 -17.30 -32.89 -15.09
CA GLY A 830 -16.10 -32.56 -15.88
C GLY A 830 -16.11 -31.18 -16.54
N GLU A 831 -17.26 -30.53 -16.73
CA GLU A 831 -17.35 -29.18 -17.31
C GLU A 831 -17.15 -28.10 -16.22
N LYS A 832 -16.11 -27.26 -16.35
CA LYS A 832 -15.83 -26.17 -15.41
C LYS A 832 -16.98 -25.14 -15.41
N MET A 833 -17.47 -24.78 -14.23
CA MET A 833 -18.62 -23.88 -14.10
C MET A 833 -18.41 -22.51 -14.75
N HIS A 834 -17.20 -21.92 -14.69
CA HIS A 834 -16.86 -20.67 -15.40
C HIS A 834 -16.99 -20.75 -16.93
N ALA A 835 -17.03 -21.94 -17.54
CA ALA A 835 -17.27 -22.14 -18.97
C ALA A 835 -18.69 -22.64 -19.28
N ASN A 836 -19.50 -22.99 -18.27
CA ASN A 836 -20.78 -23.69 -18.47
C ASN A 836 -21.90 -22.76 -18.98
N ARG A 837 -22.08 -22.72 -20.31
CA ARG A 837 -23.12 -21.91 -20.96
C ARG A 837 -24.53 -22.41 -20.72
N GLU A 838 -24.75 -23.72 -20.53
CA GLU A 838 -26.08 -24.25 -20.24
C GLU A 838 -26.58 -23.73 -18.89
N LEU A 839 -25.75 -23.79 -17.85
CA LEU A 839 -26.13 -23.38 -16.51
C LEU A 839 -26.14 -21.85 -16.33
N ILE A 840 -25.11 -21.13 -16.78
CA ILE A 840 -25.04 -19.66 -16.59
C ILE A 840 -26.06 -18.94 -17.48
N THR A 841 -26.05 -19.20 -18.79
CA THR A 841 -26.96 -18.52 -19.71
C THR A 841 -28.31 -19.23 -19.81
N GLY A 842 -28.32 -20.55 -20.07
CA GLY A 842 -29.56 -21.33 -20.26
C GLY A 842 -30.43 -21.43 -18.99
N TYR A 843 -29.85 -21.73 -17.84
CA TYR A 843 -30.61 -21.90 -16.61
C TYR A 843 -30.76 -20.60 -15.79
N LEU A 844 -29.65 -20.03 -15.30
CA LEU A 844 -29.69 -18.86 -14.41
C LEU A 844 -30.30 -17.63 -15.11
N LYS A 845 -29.76 -17.22 -16.26
CA LYS A 845 -30.23 -16.01 -16.98
C LYS A 845 -31.56 -16.23 -17.72
N HIS A 846 -31.78 -17.40 -18.33
CA HIS A 846 -32.95 -17.66 -19.19
C HIS A 846 -34.08 -18.46 -18.54
N THR A 847 -33.84 -19.40 -17.63
CA THR A 847 -34.90 -20.16 -16.92
C THR A 847 -35.34 -19.43 -15.65
N LEU A 848 -34.42 -19.20 -14.69
CA LEU A 848 -34.68 -18.45 -13.46
C LEU A 848 -34.89 -16.93 -13.69
N LYS A 849 -34.70 -16.47 -14.93
CA LYS A 849 -34.90 -15.09 -15.42
C LYS A 849 -33.99 -14.03 -14.78
N PHE A 850 -32.93 -14.41 -14.07
CA PHE A 850 -32.02 -13.49 -13.36
C PHE A 850 -31.57 -12.29 -14.21
N LYS A 851 -31.72 -11.07 -13.67
CA LYS A 851 -31.38 -9.77 -14.31
C LYS A 851 -30.27 -9.00 -13.60
N GLY A 852 -29.80 -9.46 -12.45
CA GLY A 852 -28.52 -9.02 -11.89
C GLY A 852 -27.34 -9.45 -12.76
N PHE A 853 -26.13 -9.16 -12.30
CA PHE A 853 -24.89 -9.53 -13.01
C PHE A 853 -24.24 -10.78 -12.40
N VAL A 854 -23.70 -11.63 -13.28
CA VAL A 854 -22.93 -12.83 -12.93
C VAL A 854 -21.46 -12.43 -12.80
N ILE A 855 -20.83 -12.72 -11.67
CA ILE A 855 -19.41 -12.44 -11.42
C ILE A 855 -18.59 -13.74 -11.39
N SER A 856 -17.33 -13.71 -11.82
CA SER A 856 -16.40 -14.82 -11.53
C SER A 856 -15.92 -14.77 -10.08
N ASP A 857 -15.62 -15.92 -9.48
CA ASP A 857 -14.68 -16.00 -8.37
C ASP A 857 -13.25 -15.57 -8.79
N TRP A 858 -12.35 -15.38 -7.83
CA TRP A 858 -10.99 -14.82 -7.96
C TRP A 858 -10.11 -15.65 -8.92
N GLN A 859 -9.73 -15.07 -10.07
CA GLN A 859 -9.02 -15.81 -11.14
C GLN A 859 -9.72 -17.10 -11.59
N GLY A 860 -11.05 -17.19 -11.41
CA GLY A 860 -11.80 -18.39 -11.74
C GLY A 860 -11.83 -18.70 -13.24
N ILE A 861 -11.64 -17.68 -14.10
CA ILE A 861 -11.51 -17.90 -15.54
C ILE A 861 -10.15 -18.52 -15.90
N ASP A 862 -9.06 -18.15 -15.23
CA ASP A 862 -7.73 -18.75 -15.39
C ASP A 862 -7.79 -20.27 -15.17
N LYS A 863 -8.54 -20.66 -14.12
CA LYS A 863 -8.80 -22.05 -13.67
C LYS A 863 -9.74 -22.86 -14.57
N ILE A 864 -10.21 -22.30 -15.70
CA ILE A 864 -10.84 -23.07 -16.79
C ILE A 864 -9.83 -24.02 -17.45
N THR A 865 -8.55 -23.64 -17.47
CA THR A 865 -7.46 -24.41 -18.07
C THR A 865 -6.67 -25.21 -17.03
N SER A 866 -6.01 -26.29 -17.47
CA SER A 866 -5.08 -27.07 -16.64
C SER A 866 -3.72 -27.19 -17.35
N PRO A 867 -2.61 -26.67 -16.77
CA PRO A 867 -2.58 -25.85 -15.56
C PRO A 867 -3.36 -24.52 -15.74
N PRO A 868 -3.75 -23.83 -14.65
CA PRO A 868 -4.42 -22.54 -14.75
C PRO A 868 -3.65 -21.53 -15.59
N HIS A 869 -4.39 -20.64 -16.27
CA HIS A 869 -3.85 -19.60 -17.15
C HIS A 869 -3.08 -20.12 -18.40
N ALA A 870 -3.08 -21.44 -18.69
CA ALA A 870 -2.31 -22.01 -19.81
C ALA A 870 -2.78 -21.56 -21.22
N ASN A 871 -4.04 -21.10 -21.34
CA ASN A 871 -4.56 -20.45 -22.54
C ASN A 871 -5.57 -19.37 -22.13
N TYR A 872 -5.06 -18.22 -21.70
CA TYR A 872 -5.89 -17.17 -21.13
C TYR A 872 -6.90 -16.57 -22.11
N SER A 873 -6.55 -16.40 -23.39
CA SER A 873 -7.49 -15.93 -24.42
C SER A 873 -8.67 -16.88 -24.62
N TYR A 874 -8.45 -18.20 -24.49
CA TYR A 874 -9.55 -19.16 -24.42
C TYR A 874 -10.37 -19.02 -23.13
N SER A 875 -9.74 -18.78 -21.97
CA SER A 875 -10.46 -18.49 -20.71
C SER A 875 -11.36 -17.25 -20.81
N VAL A 876 -10.88 -16.16 -21.43
CA VAL A 876 -11.66 -14.95 -21.71
C VAL A 876 -12.80 -15.26 -22.68
N GLN A 877 -12.52 -15.98 -23.78
CA GLN A 877 -13.56 -16.38 -24.73
C GLN A 877 -14.65 -17.22 -24.06
N ALA A 878 -14.26 -18.34 -23.43
CA ALA A 878 -15.16 -19.32 -22.85
C ALA A 878 -16.04 -18.71 -21.76
N SER A 879 -15.48 -17.92 -20.85
CA SER A 879 -16.23 -17.32 -19.73
C SER A 879 -17.24 -16.24 -20.18
N ILE A 880 -16.84 -15.34 -21.07
CA ILE A 880 -17.73 -14.30 -21.58
C ILE A 880 -18.79 -14.88 -22.54
N GLN A 881 -18.47 -15.95 -23.28
CA GLN A 881 -19.47 -16.72 -24.05
C GLN A 881 -20.36 -17.59 -23.16
N ALA A 882 -19.89 -18.14 -22.03
CA ALA A 882 -20.71 -18.88 -21.07
C ALA A 882 -21.78 -17.98 -20.45
N GLY A 883 -21.42 -16.73 -20.17
CA GLY A 883 -22.36 -15.67 -19.80
C GLY A 883 -21.93 -14.83 -18.60
N ILE A 884 -20.68 -14.91 -18.14
CA ILE A 884 -20.16 -14.06 -17.06
C ILE A 884 -20.24 -12.58 -17.48
N ASP A 885 -20.60 -11.71 -16.54
CA ASP A 885 -20.83 -10.27 -16.76
C ASP A 885 -19.70 -9.40 -16.22
N MET A 886 -19.11 -9.80 -15.09
CA MET A 886 -17.97 -9.14 -14.46
C MET A 886 -16.93 -10.18 -14.08
N VAL A 887 -15.65 -9.88 -14.29
CA VAL A 887 -14.54 -10.81 -14.01
C VAL A 887 -13.66 -10.23 -12.91
N MET A 888 -13.38 -11.06 -11.90
CA MET A 888 -12.55 -10.74 -10.73
C MET A 888 -11.08 -10.99 -11.07
N LEU A 889 -10.38 -9.89 -11.39
CA LEU A 889 -9.05 -9.84 -11.98
C LEU A 889 -8.11 -9.10 -11.01
N PRO A 890 -7.50 -9.78 -10.04
CA PRO A 890 -6.82 -9.08 -8.93
C PRO A 890 -5.67 -8.18 -9.38
N PHE A 891 -4.96 -8.56 -10.45
CA PHE A 891 -3.75 -7.89 -10.91
C PHE A 891 -3.75 -7.55 -12.42
N ASN A 892 -3.73 -8.56 -13.32
CA ASN A 892 -3.50 -8.35 -14.76
C ASN A 892 -4.76 -7.96 -15.55
N HIS A 893 -5.37 -6.82 -15.18
CA HIS A 893 -6.57 -6.32 -15.84
C HIS A 893 -6.34 -5.89 -17.29
N THR A 894 -5.14 -5.42 -17.64
CA THR A 894 -4.80 -4.99 -19.01
C THR A 894 -4.85 -6.14 -20.01
N GLU A 895 -4.31 -7.32 -19.66
CA GLU A 895 -4.36 -8.51 -20.52
C GLU A 895 -5.79 -8.96 -20.82
N PHE A 896 -6.67 -8.95 -19.81
CA PHE A 896 -8.10 -9.20 -20.02
C PHE A 896 -8.77 -8.17 -20.92
N ILE A 897 -8.46 -6.87 -20.72
CA ILE A 897 -9.02 -5.79 -21.53
C ILE A 897 -8.58 -5.94 -22.98
N ASP A 898 -7.30 -6.24 -23.24
CA ASP A 898 -6.75 -6.43 -24.58
C ASP A 898 -7.33 -7.67 -25.28
N ASP A 899 -7.35 -8.83 -24.61
CA ASP A 899 -7.91 -10.07 -25.16
C ASP A 899 -9.42 -9.95 -25.44
N LEU A 900 -10.20 -9.38 -24.50
CA LEU A 900 -11.64 -9.18 -24.72
C LEU A 900 -11.88 -8.15 -25.83
N THR A 901 -11.05 -7.10 -25.91
CA THR A 901 -11.10 -6.11 -26.99
C THR A 901 -10.79 -6.74 -28.35
N TYR A 902 -9.79 -7.61 -28.42
CA TYR A 902 -9.45 -8.36 -29.63
C TYR A 902 -10.56 -9.34 -30.04
N LEU A 903 -11.07 -10.14 -29.11
CA LEU A 903 -12.14 -11.11 -29.36
C LEU A 903 -13.44 -10.44 -29.84
N VAL A 904 -13.75 -9.23 -29.35
CA VAL A 904 -14.90 -8.44 -29.86
C VAL A 904 -14.59 -7.81 -31.22
N LYS A 905 -13.42 -7.19 -31.41
CA LYS A 905 -13.04 -6.55 -32.69
C LYS A 905 -12.87 -7.58 -33.83
N SER A 906 -12.53 -8.84 -33.52
CA SER A 906 -12.51 -9.98 -34.45
C SER A 906 -13.86 -10.72 -34.57
N ASN A 907 -14.95 -10.21 -33.99
CA ASN A 907 -16.30 -10.81 -34.01
C ASN A 907 -16.43 -12.23 -33.38
N VAL A 908 -15.45 -12.68 -32.58
CA VAL A 908 -15.52 -13.94 -31.83
C VAL A 908 -16.49 -13.82 -30.64
N ILE A 909 -16.55 -12.64 -30.02
CA ILE A 909 -17.57 -12.26 -29.03
C ILE A 909 -18.45 -11.17 -29.65
N PRO A 910 -19.76 -11.39 -29.85
CA PRO A 910 -20.63 -10.38 -30.42
C PRO A 910 -20.86 -9.22 -29.44
N MET A 911 -20.95 -7.99 -29.96
CA MET A 911 -21.21 -6.77 -29.16
C MET A 911 -22.44 -6.91 -28.24
N ASP A 912 -23.49 -7.63 -28.68
CA ASP A 912 -24.69 -7.90 -27.88
C ASP A 912 -24.41 -8.66 -26.55
N ARG A 913 -23.34 -9.46 -26.49
CA ARG A 913 -22.92 -10.17 -25.26
C ARG A 913 -22.36 -9.18 -24.24
N ILE A 914 -21.50 -8.28 -24.69
CA ILE A 914 -20.96 -7.16 -23.89
C ILE A 914 -22.09 -6.24 -23.45
N ASP A 915 -23.03 -5.93 -24.33
CA ASP A 915 -24.19 -5.09 -24.02
C ASP A 915 -25.17 -5.76 -23.04
N ASP A 916 -25.29 -7.10 -23.00
CA ASP A 916 -25.97 -7.81 -21.89
C ASP A 916 -25.23 -7.66 -20.56
N ALA A 917 -23.90 -7.85 -20.55
CA ALA A 917 -23.09 -7.71 -19.34
C ALA A 917 -23.19 -6.30 -18.73
N VAL A 918 -22.87 -5.28 -19.52
CA VAL A 918 -22.89 -3.88 -19.08
C VAL A 918 -24.30 -3.45 -18.64
N ARG A 919 -25.35 -3.92 -19.31
CA ARG A 919 -26.75 -3.64 -18.92
C ARG A 919 -27.10 -4.20 -17.54
N ARG A 920 -26.54 -5.35 -17.15
CA ARG A 920 -26.76 -5.96 -15.84
C ARG A 920 -25.97 -5.26 -14.74
N ILE A 921 -24.70 -4.95 -15.02
CA ILE A 921 -23.82 -4.20 -14.11
C ILE A 921 -24.42 -2.82 -13.81
N LEU A 922 -24.83 -2.09 -14.85
CA LEU A 922 -25.49 -0.79 -14.69
C LEU A 922 -26.84 -0.91 -13.96
N LEU A 923 -27.63 -1.96 -14.19
CA LEU A 923 -28.90 -2.17 -13.46
C LEU A 923 -28.68 -2.30 -11.95
N VAL A 924 -27.67 -3.05 -11.52
CA VAL A 924 -27.32 -3.15 -10.09
C VAL A 924 -26.81 -1.80 -9.57
N LYS A 925 -25.96 -1.09 -10.31
CA LYS A 925 -25.44 0.24 -9.89
C LYS A 925 -26.52 1.31 -9.75
N PHE A 926 -27.49 1.36 -10.67
CA PHE A 926 -28.64 2.26 -10.54
C PHE A 926 -29.58 1.85 -9.40
N ASN A 927 -29.83 0.55 -9.19
CA ASN A 927 -30.71 0.08 -8.11
C ASN A 927 -30.06 0.23 -6.72
N LEU A 928 -28.72 0.27 -6.63
CA LEU A 928 -27.96 0.69 -5.44
C LEU A 928 -28.02 2.20 -5.16
N GLY A 929 -28.49 3.01 -6.11
CA GLY A 929 -28.45 4.48 -6.04
C GLY A 929 -27.04 5.07 -6.14
N LEU A 930 -26.06 4.36 -6.71
CA LEU A 930 -24.66 4.81 -6.80
C LEU A 930 -24.46 6.01 -7.74
N PHE A 931 -25.41 6.29 -8.65
CA PHE A 931 -25.36 7.50 -9.48
C PHE A 931 -25.84 8.75 -8.72
N GLU A 932 -26.63 8.58 -7.67
CA GLU A 932 -27.18 9.64 -6.83
C GLU A 932 -26.33 9.84 -5.56
N ASN A 933 -25.81 8.75 -5.00
CA ASN A 933 -24.98 8.71 -3.79
C ASN A 933 -23.72 7.88 -4.07
N PRO A 934 -22.78 8.37 -4.91
CA PRO A 934 -21.57 7.63 -5.24
C PRO A 934 -20.58 7.52 -4.08
N LEU A 935 -20.48 8.56 -3.25
CA LEU A 935 -19.51 8.66 -2.15
C LEU A 935 -20.03 7.97 -0.88
N ALA A 936 -19.10 7.42 -0.11
CA ALA A 936 -19.33 6.78 1.18
C ALA A 936 -19.66 7.79 2.29
N ASP A 937 -20.46 7.36 3.26
CA ASP A 937 -21.14 8.22 4.23
C ASP A 937 -20.50 8.14 5.63
N PHE A 938 -19.69 9.15 5.97
CA PHE A 938 -19.03 9.27 7.27
C PHE A 938 -19.99 9.27 8.48
N SER A 939 -21.31 9.47 8.32
CA SER A 939 -22.24 9.38 9.44
C SER A 939 -22.45 7.95 9.96
N LEU A 940 -21.99 6.93 9.22
CA LEU A 940 -22.17 5.52 9.55
C LEU A 940 -20.97 4.88 10.28
N VAL A 941 -19.82 5.56 10.40
CA VAL A 941 -18.57 4.96 10.94
C VAL A 941 -18.73 4.33 12.33
N ASN A 942 -19.63 4.86 13.17
CA ASN A 942 -19.92 4.38 14.53
C ASN A 942 -20.80 3.10 14.59
N GLU A 943 -21.30 2.60 13.46
CA GLU A 943 -22.06 1.34 13.41
C GLU A 943 -21.11 0.13 13.49
N LEU A 944 -19.85 0.28 13.01
CA LEU A 944 -18.83 -0.77 13.00
C LEU A 944 -18.50 -1.27 14.42
N GLY A 945 -18.66 -2.58 14.65
CA GLY A 945 -18.43 -3.23 15.93
C GLY A 945 -19.34 -2.73 17.07
N SER A 946 -20.47 -2.10 16.75
CA SER A 946 -21.35 -1.46 17.75
C SER A 946 -21.88 -2.46 18.79
N LYS A 947 -22.16 -1.98 20.01
CA LYS A 947 -22.68 -2.85 21.09
C LYS A 947 -23.96 -3.59 20.68
N ALA A 948 -24.85 -2.94 19.94
CA ALA A 948 -26.10 -3.56 19.49
C ALA A 948 -25.86 -4.73 18.51
N HIS A 949 -24.81 -4.67 17.70
CA HIS A 949 -24.42 -5.76 16.79
C HIS A 949 -23.69 -6.87 17.55
N ARG A 950 -22.87 -6.54 18.56
CA ARG A 950 -22.27 -7.53 19.47
C ARG A 950 -23.29 -8.26 20.34
N ASP A 951 -24.31 -7.56 20.85
CA ASP A 951 -25.41 -8.17 21.59
C ASP A 951 -26.21 -9.15 20.70
N LEU A 952 -26.39 -8.83 19.40
CA LEU A 952 -26.98 -9.72 18.40
C LEU A 952 -26.05 -10.92 18.08
N ALA A 953 -24.74 -10.71 17.98
CA ALA A 953 -23.78 -11.78 17.76
C ALA A 953 -23.74 -12.75 18.96
N ARG A 954 -23.72 -12.25 20.20
CA ARG A 954 -23.90 -13.06 21.43
C ARG A 954 -25.20 -13.86 21.40
N GLU A 955 -26.31 -13.25 20.99
CA GLU A 955 -27.61 -13.93 20.84
C GLU A 955 -27.53 -15.11 19.84
N ALA A 956 -26.79 -14.92 18.74
CA ALA A 956 -26.59 -15.90 17.68
C ALA A 956 -25.63 -17.02 18.10
N VAL A 957 -24.50 -16.72 18.75
CA VAL A 957 -23.57 -17.69 19.33
C VAL A 957 -24.32 -18.66 20.22
N ARG A 958 -25.02 -18.15 21.23
CA ARG A 958 -25.78 -18.97 22.17
C ARG A 958 -26.85 -19.84 21.47
N LYS A 959 -27.39 -19.39 20.33
CA LYS A 959 -28.36 -20.14 19.52
C LYS A 959 -27.73 -21.18 18.58
N SER A 960 -26.46 -21.05 18.21
CA SER A 960 -25.77 -22.04 17.36
C SER A 960 -25.27 -23.25 18.15
N LEU A 961 -24.98 -23.09 19.45
CA LEU A 961 -24.43 -24.16 20.29
C LEU A 961 -25.34 -25.39 20.32
N VAL A 962 -24.77 -26.56 19.99
CA VAL A 962 -25.48 -27.84 20.04
C VAL A 962 -24.93 -28.68 21.19
N LEU A 963 -25.80 -28.97 22.15
CA LEU A 963 -25.47 -29.85 23.27
C LEU A 963 -25.61 -31.33 22.82
N LEU A 964 -24.48 -32.02 22.73
CA LEU A 964 -24.39 -33.39 22.24
C LEU A 964 -24.44 -34.45 23.36
N LYS A 965 -23.86 -34.12 24.52
CA LYS A 965 -23.90 -34.98 25.73
C LYS A 965 -24.09 -34.09 26.96
N ASN A 966 -24.85 -34.56 27.96
CA ASN A 966 -24.98 -33.88 29.25
C ASN A 966 -25.19 -34.90 30.37
N GLY A 967 -24.09 -35.35 30.98
CA GLY A 967 -24.05 -36.44 31.95
C GLY A 967 -23.60 -37.77 31.33
N LYS A 968 -22.89 -38.59 32.11
CA LYS A 968 -22.54 -39.98 31.73
C LYS A 968 -23.77 -40.91 31.78
N ASN A 969 -24.74 -40.62 32.66
CA ASN A 969 -26.05 -41.27 32.77
C ASN A 969 -27.17 -40.23 32.65
N LYS A 970 -28.36 -40.65 32.18
CA LYS A 970 -29.52 -39.77 31.93
C LYS A 970 -30.09 -39.03 33.17
N THR A 971 -29.61 -39.35 34.37
CA THR A 971 -30.14 -38.88 35.66
C THR A 971 -29.23 -37.89 36.40
N ASP A 972 -28.03 -37.61 35.88
CA ASP A 972 -27.03 -36.70 36.49
C ASP A 972 -26.44 -35.75 35.42
N PRO A 973 -27.19 -34.72 35.00
CA PRO A 973 -26.71 -33.72 34.05
C PRO A 973 -25.68 -32.79 34.71
N LEU A 974 -24.65 -32.40 33.95
CA LEU A 974 -23.61 -31.46 34.39
C LEU A 974 -23.94 -29.99 34.04
N LEU A 975 -24.67 -29.75 32.95
CA LEU A 975 -25.10 -28.42 32.52
C LEU A 975 -26.56 -28.15 32.91
N PRO A 976 -26.88 -26.93 33.42
CA PRO A 976 -25.99 -25.77 33.59
C PRO A 976 -25.05 -25.86 34.81
N LEU A 977 -23.86 -25.28 34.68
CA LEU A 977 -22.81 -25.24 35.70
C LEU A 977 -23.16 -24.25 36.84
N PRO A 978 -22.86 -24.58 38.10
CA PRO A 978 -23.01 -23.64 39.21
C PRO A 978 -21.92 -22.54 39.15
N ARG A 979 -22.37 -21.27 39.09
CA ARG A 979 -21.49 -20.08 39.04
C ARG A 979 -20.69 -19.84 40.32
N LYS A 980 -21.13 -20.38 41.46
CA LYS A 980 -20.48 -20.22 42.77
C LYS A 980 -19.99 -21.56 43.28
N VAL A 981 -18.68 -21.78 43.19
CA VAL A 981 -17.95 -22.93 43.77
C VAL A 981 -16.62 -22.42 44.33
N SER A 982 -15.79 -23.30 44.90
CA SER A 982 -14.46 -22.92 45.40
C SER A 982 -13.48 -22.60 44.26
N LYS A 983 -13.26 -23.57 43.36
CA LYS A 983 -12.25 -23.51 42.30
C LYS A 983 -12.70 -24.28 41.06
N ILE A 984 -12.45 -23.74 39.87
CA ILE A 984 -12.72 -24.38 38.57
C ILE A 984 -11.46 -24.36 37.69
N LEU A 985 -11.39 -25.33 36.78
CA LEU A 985 -10.36 -25.39 35.74
C LEU A 985 -10.94 -24.94 34.39
N VAL A 986 -10.20 -24.11 33.67
CA VAL A 986 -10.37 -23.91 32.23
C VAL A 986 -9.10 -24.38 31.53
N ALA A 987 -9.25 -25.16 30.45
CA ALA A 987 -8.15 -25.79 29.75
C ALA A 987 -8.38 -25.85 28.23
N GLY A 988 -7.36 -26.22 27.48
CA GLY A 988 -7.39 -26.38 26.03
C GLY A 988 -6.97 -25.12 25.25
N THR A 989 -6.36 -25.35 24.10
CA THR A 989 -5.74 -24.37 23.18
C THR A 989 -6.69 -23.30 22.62
N HIS A 990 -8.01 -23.51 22.74
CA HIS A 990 -9.02 -22.60 22.19
C HIS A 990 -9.71 -21.76 23.28
N ALA A 991 -9.34 -21.92 24.56
CA ALA A 991 -10.03 -21.24 25.66
C ALA A 991 -9.79 -19.72 25.67
N ASP A 992 -8.56 -19.27 25.41
CA ASP A 992 -8.18 -17.85 25.45
C ASP A 992 -7.60 -17.36 24.12
N ASN A 993 -8.12 -17.87 23.00
CA ASN A 993 -7.65 -17.58 21.64
C ASN A 993 -8.82 -17.08 20.76
N LEU A 994 -8.92 -15.75 20.64
CA LEU A 994 -9.98 -15.06 19.91
C LEU A 994 -9.97 -15.40 18.42
N GLY A 995 -8.79 -15.52 17.82
CA GLY A 995 -8.63 -15.94 16.42
C GLY A 995 -9.16 -17.36 16.16
N TYR A 996 -8.86 -18.31 17.05
CA TYR A 996 -9.33 -19.69 16.93
C TYR A 996 -10.85 -19.81 17.05
N GLN A 997 -11.50 -19.07 17.97
CA GLN A 997 -12.97 -19.07 18.05
C GLN A 997 -13.66 -18.32 16.91
N CYS A 998 -12.93 -17.53 16.10
CA CYS A 998 -13.47 -16.91 14.88
C CYS A 998 -13.26 -17.76 13.62
N GLY A 999 -12.10 -18.42 13.48
CA GLY A 999 -11.77 -19.23 12.31
C GLY A 999 -11.35 -18.41 11.07
N GLY A 1000 -11.54 -18.99 9.88
CA GLY A 1000 -11.20 -18.36 8.60
C GLY A 1000 -12.03 -17.11 8.29
N TRP A 1001 -11.67 -16.40 7.23
CA TRP A 1001 -12.31 -15.14 6.80
C TRP A 1001 -12.38 -14.03 7.88
N THR A 1002 -11.60 -14.12 8.96
CA THR A 1002 -11.60 -13.14 10.05
C THR A 1002 -10.29 -12.35 10.07
N ILE A 1003 -10.34 -11.06 9.73
CA ILE A 1003 -9.20 -10.12 9.52
C ILE A 1003 -8.27 -10.53 8.36
N HIS A 1004 -7.79 -11.77 8.33
CA HIS A 1004 -7.01 -12.36 7.24
C HIS A 1004 -7.81 -13.50 6.58
N TRP A 1005 -7.49 -13.83 5.32
CA TRP A 1005 -8.13 -14.91 4.56
C TRP A 1005 -8.23 -16.24 5.34
N GLN A 1006 -7.11 -16.71 5.88
CA GLN A 1006 -7.01 -17.95 6.66
C GLN A 1006 -7.32 -17.76 8.16
N GLY A 1007 -7.75 -16.57 8.60
CA GLY A 1007 -7.86 -16.22 10.02
C GLY A 1007 -6.49 -15.92 10.68
N PHE A 1008 -6.46 -15.94 12.01
CA PHE A 1008 -5.26 -15.64 12.82
C PHE A 1008 -5.26 -16.42 14.14
N SER A 1009 -4.15 -16.39 14.88
CA SER A 1009 -4.05 -16.96 16.24
C SER A 1009 -3.77 -15.86 17.26
N GLY A 1010 -4.28 -16.03 18.48
CA GLY A 1010 -4.15 -15.07 19.58
C GLY A 1010 -5.26 -14.02 19.61
N ASN A 1011 -4.99 -12.91 20.31
CA ASN A 1011 -6.01 -11.92 20.72
C ASN A 1011 -5.76 -10.49 20.18
N GLU A 1012 -4.69 -10.28 19.41
CA GLU A 1012 -4.15 -8.94 19.09
C GLU A 1012 -4.78 -8.26 17.86
N PHE A 1013 -5.54 -8.99 17.02
CA PHE A 1013 -5.96 -8.52 15.70
C PHE A 1013 -7.37 -7.91 15.64
N THR A 1014 -8.25 -8.22 16.60
CA THR A 1014 -9.62 -7.68 16.65
C THR A 1014 -10.13 -7.59 18.09
N SER A 1015 -11.20 -6.85 18.33
CA SER A 1015 -11.84 -6.74 19.65
C SER A 1015 -12.99 -7.73 19.80
N GLY A 1016 -13.00 -8.47 20.91
CA GLY A 1016 -14.04 -9.44 21.29
C GLY A 1016 -13.83 -9.95 22.71
N THR A 1017 -14.61 -10.95 23.12
CA THR A 1017 -14.42 -11.67 24.39
C THR A 1017 -14.05 -13.13 24.10
N THR A 1018 -12.90 -13.59 24.62
CA THR A 1018 -12.52 -15.01 24.60
C THR A 1018 -13.43 -15.84 25.50
N ILE A 1019 -13.49 -17.16 25.30
CA ILE A 1019 -14.29 -18.05 26.17
C ILE A 1019 -13.77 -18.01 27.62
N LEU A 1020 -12.44 -17.95 27.85
CA LEU A 1020 -11.86 -17.76 29.18
C LEU A 1020 -12.23 -16.41 29.79
N GLY A 1021 -12.16 -15.32 29.01
CA GLY A 1021 -12.59 -13.99 29.44
C GLY A 1021 -14.07 -13.98 29.86
N ALA A 1022 -14.92 -14.63 29.07
CA ALA A 1022 -16.34 -14.79 29.35
C ALA A 1022 -16.60 -15.63 30.62
N ILE A 1023 -15.85 -16.72 30.84
CA ILE A 1023 -15.98 -17.54 32.06
C ILE A 1023 -15.62 -16.70 33.29
N LYS A 1024 -14.48 -15.98 33.24
CA LYS A 1024 -14.03 -15.06 34.30
C LYS A 1024 -15.04 -13.95 34.60
N SER A 1025 -15.85 -13.51 33.63
CA SER A 1025 -16.90 -12.51 33.84
C SER A 1025 -18.28 -13.08 34.21
N THR A 1026 -18.48 -14.40 34.17
CA THR A 1026 -19.79 -15.05 34.41
C THR A 1026 -19.88 -15.73 35.77
N VAL A 1027 -18.77 -16.19 36.35
CA VAL A 1027 -18.76 -16.83 37.67
C VAL A 1027 -18.94 -15.82 38.82
N ASP A 1028 -19.36 -16.32 39.98
CA ASP A 1028 -19.39 -15.54 41.22
C ASP A 1028 -17.97 -15.12 41.62
N PRO A 1029 -17.72 -13.85 42.03
CA PRO A 1029 -16.40 -13.36 42.41
C PRO A 1029 -15.65 -14.12 43.51
N SER A 1030 -16.32 -15.02 44.26
CA SER A 1030 -15.65 -15.93 45.20
C SER A 1030 -15.09 -17.22 44.56
N THR A 1031 -15.27 -17.42 43.26
CA THR A 1031 -14.87 -18.63 42.53
C THR A 1031 -13.50 -18.45 41.89
N GLU A 1032 -12.52 -19.25 42.30
CA GLU A 1032 -11.18 -19.22 41.71
C GLU A 1032 -11.18 -19.87 40.32
N VAL A 1033 -10.88 -19.10 39.27
CA VAL A 1033 -10.79 -19.58 37.88
C VAL A 1033 -9.33 -19.80 37.52
N VAL A 1034 -8.88 -21.05 37.54
CA VAL A 1034 -7.53 -21.43 37.09
C VAL A 1034 -7.57 -21.72 35.59
N PHE A 1035 -6.67 -21.09 34.83
CA PHE A 1035 -6.42 -21.46 33.43
C PHE A 1035 -5.09 -22.18 33.30
N GLN A 1036 -5.10 -23.33 32.64
CA GLN A 1036 -3.91 -24.08 32.25
C GLN A 1036 -4.19 -24.74 30.90
N GLU A 1037 -3.50 -24.32 29.84
CA GLU A 1037 -3.82 -24.71 28.46
C GLU A 1037 -3.70 -26.24 28.25
N ASN A 1038 -2.61 -26.84 28.72
CA ASN A 1038 -2.35 -28.27 28.64
C ASN A 1038 -1.98 -28.81 30.03
N PRO A 1039 -2.98 -29.21 30.85
CA PRO A 1039 -2.76 -29.78 32.17
C PRO A 1039 -2.52 -31.31 32.09
N ASP A 1040 -1.68 -31.83 32.98
CA ASP A 1040 -1.57 -33.27 33.23
C ASP A 1040 -2.56 -33.74 34.31
N SER A 1041 -2.77 -35.06 34.35
CA SER A 1041 -3.71 -35.72 35.28
C SER A 1041 -3.28 -35.66 36.76
N GLN A 1042 -2.09 -35.17 37.10
CA GLN A 1042 -1.63 -34.97 38.47
C GLN A 1042 -1.99 -33.57 38.96
N PHE A 1043 -1.68 -32.54 38.17
CA PHE A 1043 -2.07 -31.14 38.41
C PHE A 1043 -3.58 -31.00 38.71
N ILE A 1044 -4.42 -31.74 37.99
CA ILE A 1044 -5.89 -31.71 38.16
C ILE A 1044 -6.31 -32.31 39.52
N LYS A 1045 -5.66 -33.41 39.94
CA LYS A 1045 -5.97 -34.10 41.20
C LYS A 1045 -5.55 -33.28 42.41
N ASP A 1046 -4.36 -32.69 42.36
CA ASP A 1046 -3.77 -31.91 43.46
C ASP A 1046 -4.48 -30.57 43.72
N ASN A 1047 -5.21 -30.04 42.73
CA ASN A 1047 -5.93 -28.76 42.86
C ASN A 1047 -7.42 -28.91 43.25
N HIS A 1048 -7.96 -30.13 43.30
CA HIS A 1048 -9.33 -30.44 43.75
C HIS A 1048 -10.43 -29.55 43.10
N PHE A 1049 -10.38 -29.41 41.77
CA PHE A 1049 -11.36 -28.64 41.00
C PHE A 1049 -12.80 -29.17 41.13
N ALA A 1050 -13.79 -28.28 41.24
CA ALA A 1050 -15.21 -28.67 41.30
C ALA A 1050 -15.74 -29.21 39.96
N TYR A 1051 -15.26 -28.64 38.85
CA TYR A 1051 -15.45 -29.10 37.48
C TYR A 1051 -14.40 -28.46 36.57
N ALA A 1052 -14.30 -28.94 35.32
CA ALA A 1052 -13.44 -28.35 34.29
C ALA A 1052 -14.21 -28.00 33.01
N ILE A 1053 -13.76 -26.95 32.32
CA ILE A 1053 -14.21 -26.55 30.98
C ILE A 1053 -13.01 -26.65 30.04
N VAL A 1054 -13.05 -27.62 29.12
CA VAL A 1054 -12.01 -27.89 28.11
C VAL A 1054 -12.47 -27.30 26.78
N VAL A 1055 -11.69 -26.43 26.17
CA VAL A 1055 -12.01 -25.75 24.91
C VAL A 1055 -10.92 -26.09 23.88
N VAL A 1056 -11.28 -26.93 22.90
CA VAL A 1056 -10.36 -27.53 21.91
C VAL A 1056 -11.03 -27.59 20.54
N GLY A 1057 -10.26 -27.78 19.46
CA GLY A 1057 -10.82 -27.59 18.13
C GLY A 1057 -9.88 -27.69 16.93
N GLU A 1058 -10.37 -27.20 15.79
CA GLU A 1058 -9.58 -26.95 14.58
C GLU A 1058 -8.91 -25.57 14.64
N PRO A 1059 -7.67 -25.40 14.14
CA PRO A 1059 -7.14 -24.07 13.89
C PRO A 1059 -7.95 -23.37 12.77
N PRO A 1060 -7.87 -22.04 12.64
CA PRO A 1060 -8.42 -21.32 11.50
C PRO A 1060 -7.91 -21.84 10.15
N TYR A 1061 -8.83 -21.96 9.19
CA TYR A 1061 -8.58 -22.28 7.79
C TYR A 1061 -9.66 -21.65 6.91
N ALA A 1062 -9.35 -21.49 5.63
CA ALA A 1062 -10.29 -21.19 4.57
C ALA A 1062 -9.90 -21.96 3.29
N GLU A 1063 -10.89 -22.38 2.52
CA GLU A 1063 -10.71 -22.97 1.18
C GLU A 1063 -9.81 -24.22 1.21
N THR A 1064 -8.98 -24.44 0.19
CA THR A 1064 -8.16 -25.65 0.02
C THR A 1064 -7.22 -25.93 1.20
N ALA A 1065 -6.86 -24.92 2.00
CA ALA A 1065 -6.06 -25.10 3.21
C ALA A 1065 -6.83 -25.81 4.35
N GLY A 1066 -8.16 -25.84 4.27
CA GLY A 1066 -9.04 -26.56 5.19
C GLY A 1066 -9.45 -27.95 4.73
N ASP A 1067 -9.04 -28.40 3.54
CA ASP A 1067 -9.38 -29.74 3.05
C ASP A 1067 -8.67 -30.81 3.91
N SER A 1068 -9.43 -31.63 4.64
CA SER A 1068 -8.90 -32.65 5.56
C SER A 1068 -9.57 -33.99 5.31
N MET A 1069 -8.76 -35.02 5.09
CA MET A 1069 -9.23 -36.39 4.87
C MET A 1069 -9.48 -37.16 6.18
N ASP A 1070 -9.03 -36.64 7.32
CA ASP A 1070 -9.02 -37.34 8.62
C ASP A 1070 -9.79 -36.63 9.75
N LEU A 1071 -10.18 -35.36 9.56
CA LEU A 1071 -11.12 -34.59 10.38
C LEU A 1071 -10.84 -34.65 11.90
N LYS A 1072 -9.57 -34.46 12.27
CA LYS A 1072 -9.12 -34.39 13.66
C LYS A 1072 -9.02 -32.95 14.16
N MET A 1073 -9.23 -32.76 15.46
CA MET A 1073 -8.82 -31.55 16.17
C MET A 1073 -7.28 -31.50 16.33
N ILE A 1074 -6.72 -30.32 16.57
CA ILE A 1074 -5.27 -30.13 16.71
C ILE A 1074 -4.75 -30.63 18.07
N ASP A 1075 -3.49 -31.10 18.10
CA ASP A 1075 -2.76 -31.37 19.33
C ASP A 1075 -2.09 -30.10 19.89
N PRO A 1076 -2.04 -29.90 21.23
CA PRO A 1076 -2.67 -30.72 22.26
C PRO A 1076 -4.19 -30.45 22.36
N GLY A 1077 -4.97 -31.51 22.18
CA GLY A 1077 -6.45 -31.47 22.22
C GLY A 1077 -7.02 -32.80 22.71
N PRO A 1078 -6.82 -33.91 21.98
CA PRO A 1078 -7.16 -35.26 22.42
C PRO A 1078 -6.58 -35.61 23.79
N SER A 1079 -5.30 -35.30 24.00
CA SER A 1079 -4.58 -35.47 25.26
C SER A 1079 -5.17 -34.63 26.41
N VAL A 1080 -5.58 -33.38 26.13
CA VAL A 1080 -6.23 -32.51 27.11
C VAL A 1080 -7.59 -33.06 27.52
N ILE A 1081 -8.39 -33.57 26.57
CA ILE A 1081 -9.67 -34.22 26.87
C ILE A 1081 -9.45 -35.42 27.81
N SER A 1082 -8.56 -36.35 27.46
CA SER A 1082 -8.28 -37.54 28.29
C SER A 1082 -7.79 -37.15 29.69
N ASN A 1083 -6.75 -36.32 29.79
CA ASN A 1083 -6.16 -35.91 31.08
C ASN A 1083 -7.21 -35.27 32.01
N VAL A 1084 -8.07 -34.39 31.47
CA VAL A 1084 -9.06 -33.65 32.25
C VAL A 1084 -10.29 -34.50 32.58
N CYS A 1085 -10.92 -35.13 31.59
CA CYS A 1085 -12.22 -35.80 31.75
C CYS A 1085 -12.14 -37.16 32.48
N GLU A 1086 -10.95 -37.74 32.62
CA GLU A 1086 -10.71 -38.90 33.48
C GLU A 1086 -10.44 -38.51 34.94
N ALA A 1087 -10.04 -37.26 35.20
CA ALA A 1087 -9.64 -36.78 36.54
C ALA A 1087 -10.71 -35.93 37.25
N VAL A 1088 -11.59 -35.23 36.52
CA VAL A 1088 -12.66 -34.37 37.08
C VAL A 1088 -13.87 -34.31 36.14
N LYS A 1089 -15.08 -34.05 36.68
CA LYS A 1089 -16.29 -33.82 35.85
C LYS A 1089 -16.02 -32.70 34.83
N CYS A 1090 -16.14 -33.00 33.54
CA CYS A 1090 -15.72 -32.09 32.47
C CYS A 1090 -16.84 -31.69 31.49
N VAL A 1091 -16.77 -30.45 31.03
CA VAL A 1091 -17.42 -30.00 29.80
C VAL A 1091 -16.34 -29.90 28.72
N VAL A 1092 -16.54 -30.54 27.57
CA VAL A 1092 -15.76 -30.27 26.35
C VAL A 1092 -16.58 -29.36 25.43
N VAL A 1093 -16.00 -28.21 25.08
CA VAL A 1093 -16.50 -27.27 24.08
C VAL A 1093 -15.63 -27.43 22.83
N VAL A 1094 -16.22 -27.92 21.75
CA VAL A 1094 -15.54 -28.12 20.46
C VAL A 1094 -15.73 -26.89 19.57
N ILE A 1095 -14.63 -26.25 19.22
CA ILE A 1095 -14.54 -25.16 18.24
C ILE A 1095 -14.14 -25.78 16.90
N SER A 1096 -14.97 -25.64 15.86
CA SER A 1096 -14.75 -26.30 14.57
C SER A 1096 -15.62 -25.73 13.47
N GLY A 1097 -15.18 -25.83 12.22
CA GLY A 1097 -16.02 -25.50 11.08
C GLY A 1097 -17.05 -26.58 10.72
N ARG A 1098 -16.97 -27.76 11.37
CA ARG A 1098 -17.59 -29.02 10.92
C ARG A 1098 -17.54 -30.11 12.00
N PRO A 1099 -18.31 -31.20 11.85
CA PRO A 1099 -18.13 -32.40 12.65
C PRO A 1099 -16.71 -32.97 12.59
N LEU A 1100 -16.19 -33.46 13.73
CA LEU A 1100 -14.84 -34.02 13.88
C LEU A 1100 -14.86 -35.43 14.50
N VAL A 1101 -13.74 -36.15 14.39
CA VAL A 1101 -13.50 -37.38 15.15
C VAL A 1101 -13.53 -37.09 16.65
N ILE A 1102 -14.59 -37.53 17.33
CA ILE A 1102 -14.82 -37.33 18.78
C ILE A 1102 -15.19 -38.63 19.52
N GLU A 1103 -15.59 -39.68 18.78
CA GLU A 1103 -16.07 -40.95 19.32
C GLU A 1103 -15.08 -41.64 20.29
N PRO A 1104 -13.75 -41.69 20.05
CA PRO A 1104 -12.80 -42.30 20.97
C PRO A 1104 -12.75 -41.71 22.38
N TYR A 1105 -13.18 -40.44 22.54
CA TYR A 1105 -13.15 -39.71 23.81
C TYR A 1105 -14.53 -39.60 24.47
N LEU A 1106 -15.59 -40.03 23.77
CA LEU A 1106 -16.98 -39.78 24.19
C LEU A 1106 -17.38 -40.51 25.49
N SER A 1107 -16.61 -41.51 25.92
CA SER A 1107 -16.78 -42.23 27.18
C SER A 1107 -16.35 -41.42 28.41
N SER A 1108 -15.18 -40.75 28.36
CA SER A 1108 -14.64 -39.97 29.48
C SER A 1108 -15.34 -38.62 29.66
N ILE A 1109 -15.77 -37.98 28.56
CA ILE A 1109 -16.45 -36.68 28.59
C ILE A 1109 -17.79 -36.76 29.35
N ASP A 1110 -18.07 -35.86 30.29
CA ASP A 1110 -19.39 -35.78 30.96
C ASP A 1110 -20.40 -34.99 30.13
N ALA A 1111 -20.02 -33.79 29.66
CA ALA A 1111 -20.84 -32.99 28.76
C ALA A 1111 -20.05 -32.52 27.52
N LEU A 1112 -20.70 -32.54 26.36
CA LEU A 1112 -20.09 -32.21 25.06
C LEU A 1112 -20.94 -31.16 24.35
N VAL A 1113 -20.32 -30.04 23.97
CA VAL A 1113 -20.95 -28.92 23.24
C VAL A 1113 -20.20 -28.70 21.93
N ALA A 1114 -20.91 -28.74 20.81
CA ALA A 1114 -20.41 -28.18 19.56
C ALA A 1114 -20.72 -26.68 19.54
N ALA A 1115 -19.69 -25.84 19.56
CA ALA A 1115 -19.81 -24.38 19.54
C ALA A 1115 -19.57 -23.76 18.15
N TRP A 1116 -19.14 -24.59 17.17
CA TRP A 1116 -18.79 -24.20 15.81
C TRP A 1116 -17.65 -23.16 15.79
N LEU A 1117 -17.75 -22.13 14.94
CA LEU A 1117 -16.90 -20.95 14.96
C LEU A 1117 -17.74 -19.76 15.50
N PRO A 1118 -17.79 -19.52 16.82
CA PRO A 1118 -18.69 -18.53 17.42
C PRO A 1118 -18.29 -17.06 17.19
N GLY A 1119 -17.14 -16.75 16.59
CA GLY A 1119 -16.74 -15.37 16.33
C GLY A 1119 -16.35 -14.61 17.61
N THR A 1120 -16.56 -13.29 17.63
CA THR A 1120 -15.98 -12.41 18.65
C THR A 1120 -16.64 -12.46 20.02
N GLU A 1121 -17.86 -13.01 20.17
CA GLU A 1121 -18.68 -12.82 21.37
C GLU A 1121 -18.81 -14.09 22.22
N GLY A 1122 -17.67 -14.55 22.77
CA GLY A 1122 -17.58 -15.77 23.59
C GLY A 1122 -18.49 -15.82 24.83
N GLN A 1123 -19.06 -14.69 25.24
CA GLN A 1123 -20.10 -14.62 26.28
C GLN A 1123 -21.38 -15.39 25.90
N GLY A 1124 -21.65 -15.57 24.60
CA GLY A 1124 -22.75 -16.43 24.15
C GLY A 1124 -22.54 -17.92 24.47
N VAL A 1125 -21.29 -18.35 24.70
CA VAL A 1125 -20.98 -19.70 25.18
C VAL A 1125 -21.32 -19.82 26.67
N THR A 1126 -20.95 -18.83 27.48
CA THR A 1126 -21.20 -18.87 28.92
C THR A 1126 -22.66 -18.68 29.28
N ASP A 1127 -23.42 -17.90 28.52
CA ASP A 1127 -24.89 -17.77 28.62
C ASP A 1127 -25.61 -19.13 28.68
N ALA A 1128 -25.12 -20.12 27.93
CA ALA A 1128 -25.69 -21.47 27.90
C ALA A 1128 -25.04 -22.40 28.93
N LEU A 1129 -23.71 -22.34 29.10
CA LEU A 1129 -22.99 -23.18 30.08
C LEU A 1129 -23.43 -22.90 31.53
N PHE A 1130 -23.68 -21.65 31.89
CA PHE A 1130 -24.07 -21.22 33.24
C PHE A 1130 -25.57 -20.93 33.39
N GLY A 1131 -26.37 -21.27 32.37
CA GLY A 1131 -27.82 -21.34 32.46
C GLY A 1131 -28.56 -20.01 32.54
N ASP A 1132 -27.99 -18.88 32.11
CA ASP A 1132 -28.81 -17.69 31.80
C ASP A 1132 -29.88 -18.06 30.77
N HIS A 1133 -29.52 -18.95 29.84
CA HIS A 1133 -30.37 -19.44 28.79
C HIS A 1133 -30.21 -20.95 28.54
N GLY A 1134 -31.30 -21.58 28.11
CA GLY A 1134 -31.29 -22.99 27.70
C GLY A 1134 -30.57 -23.24 26.37
N PHE A 1135 -29.89 -24.39 26.26
CA PHE A 1135 -29.41 -24.89 24.97
C PHE A 1135 -30.59 -25.14 24.02
N THR A 1136 -30.47 -24.61 22.80
CA THR A 1136 -31.54 -24.63 21.78
C THR A 1136 -31.06 -25.01 20.39
N GLY A 1137 -29.75 -24.95 20.12
CA GLY A 1137 -29.17 -25.29 18.83
C GLY A 1137 -29.37 -26.77 18.46
N LYS A 1138 -29.42 -27.01 17.15
CA LYS A 1138 -29.61 -28.33 16.54
C LYS A 1138 -28.54 -28.54 15.46
N LEU A 1139 -28.05 -29.78 15.32
CA LEU A 1139 -27.07 -30.14 14.31
C LEU A 1139 -27.61 -29.85 12.89
N PRO A 1140 -27.01 -28.89 12.14
CA PRO A 1140 -27.35 -28.67 10.73
C PRO A 1140 -26.58 -29.62 9.80
N ARG A 1141 -25.76 -30.51 10.38
CA ARG A 1141 -24.89 -31.47 9.72
C ARG A 1141 -24.86 -32.77 10.50
N THR A 1142 -24.76 -33.89 9.80
CA THR A 1142 -24.59 -35.22 10.38
C THR A 1142 -23.21 -35.36 11.02
N TRP A 1143 -23.17 -35.84 12.27
CA TRP A 1143 -21.91 -36.20 12.92
C TRP A 1143 -21.60 -37.68 12.66
N PHE A 1144 -20.49 -37.94 11.98
CA PHE A 1144 -20.03 -39.30 11.66
C PHE A 1144 -19.37 -39.99 12.88
N LYS A 1145 -19.26 -41.31 12.83
CA LYS A 1145 -18.48 -42.12 13.78
C LYS A 1145 -17.01 -42.18 13.33
N THR A 1146 -16.78 -42.54 12.06
CA THR A 1146 -15.46 -42.59 11.42
C THR A 1146 -15.50 -41.87 10.06
N VAL A 1147 -14.34 -41.38 9.60
CA VAL A 1147 -14.23 -40.67 8.31
C VAL A 1147 -14.45 -41.58 7.10
N ASP A 1148 -14.33 -42.89 7.26
CA ASP A 1148 -14.59 -43.90 6.22
C ASP A 1148 -16.07 -43.98 5.82
N GLN A 1149 -16.97 -43.48 6.67
CA GLN A 1149 -18.39 -43.37 6.35
C GLN A 1149 -18.69 -42.28 5.30
N LEU A 1150 -17.73 -41.37 5.03
CA LEU A 1150 -18.01 -40.15 4.25
C LEU A 1150 -17.88 -40.36 2.73
N PRO A 1151 -18.79 -39.80 1.92
CA PRO A 1151 -19.93 -38.96 2.31
C PRO A 1151 -21.13 -39.76 2.86
N MET A 1152 -21.73 -39.24 3.93
CA MET A 1152 -22.94 -39.75 4.56
C MET A 1152 -23.79 -38.58 5.05
N ASN A 1153 -25.04 -38.51 4.59
CA ASN A 1153 -25.95 -37.38 4.77
C ASN A 1153 -27.35 -37.88 5.14
N VAL A 1154 -28.14 -37.02 5.79
CA VAL A 1154 -29.54 -37.33 6.09
C VAL A 1154 -30.33 -37.71 4.82
N GLY A 1155 -30.94 -38.89 4.84
CA GLY A 1155 -31.67 -39.48 3.71
C GLY A 1155 -30.90 -40.55 2.92
N ASP A 1156 -29.59 -40.72 3.16
CA ASP A 1156 -28.81 -41.80 2.53
C ASP A 1156 -29.23 -43.20 3.01
N ARG A 1157 -29.05 -44.23 2.18
CA ARG A 1157 -29.40 -45.63 2.54
C ARG A 1157 -28.45 -46.24 3.57
N HIS A 1158 -27.23 -45.71 3.69
CA HIS A 1158 -26.17 -46.16 4.59
C HIS A 1158 -26.04 -45.25 5.84
N TYR A 1159 -27.11 -44.54 6.21
CA TYR A 1159 -27.09 -43.52 7.25
C TYR A 1159 -26.96 -44.10 8.68
N ASP A 1160 -25.72 -44.18 9.18
CA ASP A 1160 -25.36 -44.67 10.51
C ASP A 1160 -24.50 -43.65 11.32
N PRO A 1161 -25.09 -42.53 11.76
CA PRO A 1161 -24.35 -41.44 12.39
C PRO A 1161 -23.99 -41.69 13.86
N LEU A 1162 -23.03 -40.93 14.39
CA LEU A 1162 -22.76 -40.80 15.83
C LEU A 1162 -23.83 -39.90 16.48
N PHE A 1163 -24.10 -38.75 15.86
CA PHE A 1163 -25.21 -37.87 16.18
C PHE A 1163 -25.93 -37.50 14.88
N PRO A 1164 -27.23 -37.82 14.73
CA PRO A 1164 -27.95 -37.55 13.48
C PRO A 1164 -28.17 -36.06 13.24
N PHE A 1165 -28.48 -35.70 12.00
CA PHE A 1165 -29.00 -34.40 11.63
C PHE A 1165 -30.19 -34.01 12.52
N ASN A 1166 -30.31 -32.73 12.88
CA ASN A 1166 -31.30 -32.19 13.84
C ASN A 1166 -31.19 -32.77 15.28
N PHE A 1167 -30.13 -33.50 15.61
CA PHE A 1167 -29.81 -33.84 17.01
C PHE A 1167 -29.42 -32.60 17.81
N GLY A 1168 -29.60 -32.66 19.14
CA GLY A 1168 -29.28 -31.59 20.07
C GLY A 1168 -30.19 -31.66 21.29
N LEU A 1169 -29.58 -31.77 22.46
CA LEU A 1169 -30.23 -31.77 23.77
C LEU A 1169 -30.63 -30.34 24.16
N LYS A 1170 -31.65 -30.22 25.00
CA LYS A 1170 -32.11 -28.94 25.58
C LYS A 1170 -31.75 -28.85 27.06
N THR A 1171 -31.59 -27.63 27.56
CA THR A 1171 -31.61 -27.31 29.00
C THR A 1171 -32.63 -26.20 29.25
N ASN A 1172 -33.02 -26.02 30.51
CA ASN A 1172 -33.81 -24.86 30.95
C ASN A 1172 -32.87 -23.75 31.45
N SER A 1173 -33.32 -22.49 31.43
CA SER A 1173 -32.67 -21.43 32.21
C SER A 1173 -32.74 -21.74 33.71
N ALA A 1174 -31.70 -21.38 34.45
CA ALA A 1174 -31.70 -21.36 35.91
C ALA A 1174 -32.53 -20.16 36.42
N PRO A 1175 -33.24 -20.29 37.56
CA PRO A 1175 -33.98 -19.17 38.15
C PRO A 1175 -33.05 -18.19 38.88
N ASP A 1176 -33.17 -16.90 38.56
CA ASP A 1176 -32.41 -15.82 39.20
C ASP A 1176 -32.73 -15.66 40.71
N PHE A 1177 -31.83 -16.11 41.57
CA PHE A 1177 -31.87 -15.83 43.01
C PHE A 1177 -31.35 -14.42 43.33
N VAL A 1178 -32.12 -13.39 42.97
CA VAL A 1178 -31.82 -11.99 43.33
C VAL A 1178 -32.04 -11.75 44.83
N GLY A 1179 -31.01 -12.02 45.64
CA GLY A 1179 -30.99 -11.70 47.06
C GLY A 1179 -31.00 -10.20 47.31
N ARG A 1180 -32.16 -9.62 47.66
CA ARG A 1180 -32.26 -8.24 48.17
C ARG A 1180 -31.55 -8.13 49.53
N SER A 1181 -30.36 -7.54 49.55
CA SER A 1181 -29.76 -7.00 50.79
C SER A 1181 -30.27 -5.58 51.04
N THR A 1182 -30.67 -5.27 52.28
CA THR A 1182 -31.27 -3.98 52.65
C THR A 1182 -30.60 -3.34 53.88
N SER A 1183 -29.48 -2.67 53.64
CA SER A 1183 -28.82 -1.68 54.52
C SER A 1183 -27.74 -0.98 53.68
N SER A 1184 -27.36 0.29 53.85
CA SER A 1184 -27.88 1.49 54.53
C SER A 1184 -27.02 2.67 54.03
N GLY A 1185 -27.38 3.95 53.97
CA GLY A 1185 -28.61 4.67 54.29
C GLY A 1185 -28.29 6.17 54.46
N ILE A 1186 -29.05 7.06 53.80
CA ILE A 1186 -29.08 8.54 53.97
C ILE A 1186 -27.78 9.29 53.52
N THR A 1187 -27.85 10.12 52.48
CA THR A 1187 -28.07 11.58 52.61
C THR A 1187 -28.38 12.25 51.26
N GLY A 1188 -29.10 13.38 51.28
CA GLY A 1188 -29.27 14.30 50.13
C GLY A 1188 -30.68 14.32 49.49
N ARG A 1189 -31.25 15.52 49.28
CA ARG A 1189 -32.57 15.73 48.64
C ARG A 1189 -32.43 16.16 47.17
N PRO A 1190 -33.35 15.76 46.27
CA PRO A 1190 -33.43 16.28 44.90
C PRO A 1190 -34.44 17.43 44.73
N TYR A 1191 -34.04 18.47 43.99
CA TYR A 1191 -34.88 19.50 43.32
C TYR A 1191 -34.00 20.10 42.19
N ALA A 1192 -34.46 20.49 41.00
CA ALA A 1192 -35.70 20.19 40.25
C ALA A 1192 -35.50 20.65 38.77
N PHE A 1193 -36.59 20.66 37.98
CA PHE A 1193 -36.71 21.01 36.55
C PHE A 1193 -36.26 19.96 35.52
N LEU A 1194 -36.91 19.84 34.35
CA LEU A 1194 -38.33 19.98 33.98
C LEU A 1194 -38.49 19.52 32.52
N LEU A 1195 -39.49 18.69 32.20
CA LEU A 1195 -40.29 18.89 30.98
C LEU A 1195 -41.62 18.14 31.13
N MET A 1196 -42.69 18.70 30.58
CA MET A 1196 -44.06 18.18 30.77
C MET A 1196 -44.54 17.36 29.58
N ILE A 1197 -45.34 16.33 29.88
CA ILE A 1197 -46.29 15.72 28.94
C ILE A 1197 -47.52 16.63 28.85
N SER A 1198 -48.14 16.71 27.67
CA SER A 1198 -49.52 17.21 27.49
C SER A 1198 -50.36 16.16 26.76
N VAL A 1199 -51.69 16.26 26.86
CA VAL A 1199 -52.61 15.10 26.80
C VAL A 1199 -53.70 15.23 25.71
N LYS A 1200 -54.23 14.06 25.30
CA LYS A 1200 -55.40 13.81 24.40
C LYS A 1200 -56.66 14.65 24.71
N PRO A 1201 -57.60 14.77 23.76
CA PRO A 1201 -58.72 13.79 23.64
C PRO A 1201 -58.93 13.32 22.16
N HIS A 1202 -59.90 12.49 21.73
CA HIS A 1202 -61.02 11.74 22.34
C HIS A 1202 -60.80 10.19 22.22
N VAL A 1203 -61.70 9.18 22.23
CA VAL A 1203 -63.17 8.95 22.04
C VAL A 1203 -63.65 9.21 20.58
N VAL A 1204 -64.64 8.55 19.93
CA VAL A 1204 -65.77 7.68 20.33
C VAL A 1204 -65.87 6.37 19.53
N SER A 1205 -66.46 5.36 20.18
CA SER A 1205 -66.98 4.04 19.77
C SER A 1205 -68.04 4.07 18.63
N TYR A 1206 -68.71 2.99 18.16
CA TYR A 1206 -69.19 1.76 18.84
C TYR A 1206 -69.64 0.66 17.82
N ARG A 1207 -69.54 -0.63 18.22
CA ARG A 1207 -70.48 -1.79 18.02
C ARG A 1207 -71.19 -2.06 16.66
N GLN A 1208 -71.75 -3.25 16.38
CA GLN A 1208 -71.49 -4.68 16.70
C GLN A 1208 -72.47 -5.51 15.85
N GLU A 1209 -72.03 -6.64 15.28
CA GLU A 1209 -72.82 -7.84 14.93
C GLU A 1209 -71.85 -8.85 14.25
N GLY A 1210 -71.95 -10.17 14.43
CA GLY A 1210 -72.79 -10.96 15.35
C GLY A 1210 -72.55 -12.47 15.14
N ASP A 1211 -72.56 -13.25 16.22
CA ASP A 1211 -72.68 -14.73 16.28
C ASP A 1211 -71.58 -15.60 15.61
N PHE A 1212 -71.28 -16.84 16.05
CA PHE A 1212 -71.72 -17.63 17.21
C PHE A 1212 -70.62 -18.64 17.66
N LYS A 1213 -70.68 -19.05 18.94
CA LYS A 1213 -70.46 -20.38 19.56
C LYS A 1213 -69.62 -21.49 18.86
N SER A 1214 -68.90 -22.39 19.56
CA SER A 1214 -68.56 -22.52 21.01
C SER A 1214 -67.67 -23.76 21.30
N ASN A 1215 -66.96 -23.73 22.44
CA ASN A 1215 -66.38 -24.85 23.23
C ASN A 1215 -65.15 -25.64 22.70
N GLU A 1216 -64.13 -25.70 23.56
CA GLU A 1216 -63.46 -26.91 24.14
C GLU A 1216 -63.28 -28.16 23.23
N HIS A 1217 -62.11 -28.76 23.10
CA HIS A 1217 -61.10 -29.08 24.13
C HIS A 1217 -59.69 -29.33 23.52
N ASP A 1218 -58.66 -29.35 24.38
CA ASP A 1218 -57.45 -30.20 24.34
C ASP A 1218 -56.34 -30.14 23.25
N LEU A 1219 -55.10 -30.09 23.79
CA LEU A 1219 -53.86 -30.79 23.39
C LEU A 1219 -53.09 -30.42 22.09
N PHE A 1220 -51.82 -30.02 22.31
CA PHE A 1220 -50.55 -30.26 21.56
C PHE A 1220 -50.47 -30.34 20.01
N ALA A 1221 -49.41 -29.68 19.52
CA ALA A 1221 -48.55 -30.05 18.37
C ALA A 1221 -49.13 -29.91 16.94
N ASP A 1222 -48.32 -29.75 15.89
CA ASP A 1222 -46.84 -29.56 15.78
C ASP A 1222 -46.51 -28.21 15.09
#